data_AF-A0A812K728-F1
#
_entry.id   AF-A0A812K728-F1
#
_cell.length_a   1.000
_cell.length_b   1.000
_cell.length_c   1.000
_cell.angle_alpha   90.00
_cell.angle_beta   90.00
_cell.angle_gamma   90.00
#
_symmetry.space_group_name_H-M   'P 1'
#
loop_
_entity.id
_entity.type
_entity.pdbx_description
1 polymer ?
#
loop_
_entity_poly.entity_id
_entity_poly.type
_entity_poly.pdbx_seq_one_letter_code
_entity_poly.pdbx_strand_id
1 'polypeptide(L)'
;STLADFDKNIPDSILPKGAHQKKEAVESIPCPVCGSRDLQLVLDLGKQPFANAFDKEKSAALLSPRFPLQLVRCRRCQHYHLSHVASRSDLFEHYLYRSGTSVTLKQHFDWLAQKVYRESGGLKRGSILELACNDGTQLDSFRELGWKTYGVDPAVNIAALAQRKNHTVRVGFWPLDFPELPRGDDLTAITAQNVFAHVPKPVDFLKACAAVMGPKTKLYIQTSQCNMQQLGEFDTIYHEHISFFTGHSFYKAAVLAGLQVAKFETAPIHGTSCLVTLELGGSGKISTTLRERLELEKQDGVTSEFFAETYKAKAMAIRDWVFREISAFRSKGYMVGAYGAAAKGMTLLHFILGTNATASQGSFLDFVLDDAPLKQNTYCPGTSIPVRPTQSLPQLEDGRPIAILVLAWNFFDEIADKLRKSGTKQEVVALVPFPEPSVHRLGVRADEQQHLRSLFHHPTPIPNPMRNASRRNTAMVTHFRNEELLLPFFIIHHAPMFDQVIAIDYNSTDRSVDLFKDYAPSSWKIVPSETGEVFDSRKCDAQVMFWEKQVTEDWVVALTTTEFLVYPGLRLDLHEKQDRFPLPSIMHIPNLAMTGDDRRPLLYFQPLLRQRHVFMERLNAIGQYSRFMHWGTSSTHRYDIGRHVYIDDRQNKTTGVDYIDSGDAYIAKWYVTPWPEQIARKVEVGRTIPERDKQANLGYQHIRAFEQGAKEVIRIHDDLMRHAQVDLCDDKRTQDASIAKVRRTFFAEVGGGCFQSEAGQYLA
;
A
#
# COMPACT_ATOMS: atom_id res chain seq x y z
N SER A 1 -15.93 35.81 -7.63
CA SER A 1 -17.14 35.07 -7.23
C SER A 1 -16.84 34.36 -5.92
N THR A 2 -17.69 34.52 -4.91
CA THR A 2 -17.39 34.22 -3.50
C THR A 2 -17.82 32.80 -3.09
N LEU A 3 -17.16 32.23 -2.07
CA LEU A 3 -17.44 30.89 -1.49
C LEU A 3 -18.92 30.64 -1.11
N ALA A 4 -19.74 31.68 -0.95
CA ALA A 4 -21.16 31.56 -0.65
C ALA A 4 -21.99 30.93 -1.80
N ASP A 5 -21.49 30.91 -3.04
CA ASP A 5 -22.19 30.36 -4.20
C ASP A 5 -21.88 28.86 -4.44
N PHE A 6 -20.91 28.28 -3.71
CA PHE A 6 -20.54 26.87 -3.82
C PHE A 6 -21.47 25.94 -3.02
N ASP A 7 -22.01 26.44 -1.90
CA ASP A 7 -22.92 25.67 -1.04
C ASP A 7 -24.38 25.67 -1.55
N LYS A 8 -24.77 26.57 -2.45
CA LYS A 8 -26.17 26.74 -2.91
C LYS A 8 -26.54 25.95 -4.18
N ASN A 9 -25.60 25.27 -4.83
CA ASN A 9 -25.83 24.60 -6.11
C ASN A 9 -25.53 23.09 -6.11
N ILE A 10 -25.54 22.44 -4.93
CA ILE A 10 -25.53 20.98 -4.84
C ILE A 10 -27.00 20.53 -4.67
N PRO A 11 -27.62 19.88 -5.66
CA PRO A 11 -28.96 19.33 -5.50
C PRO A 11 -28.99 18.30 -4.36
N ASP A 12 -30.02 18.34 -3.52
CA ASP A 12 -30.27 17.39 -2.42
C ASP A 12 -30.46 15.92 -2.89
N SER A 13 -30.34 15.65 -4.19
CA SER A 13 -30.46 14.32 -4.79
C SER A 13 -29.14 13.56 -4.98
N ILE A 14 -28.01 14.01 -4.39
CA ILE A 14 -26.73 13.26 -4.37
C ILE A 14 -26.29 12.95 -2.93
N LEU A 15 -27.22 12.38 -2.15
CA LEU A 15 -26.88 11.58 -0.98
C LEU A 15 -27.38 10.16 -1.25
N PRO A 16 -26.51 9.14 -1.33
CA PRO A 16 -26.95 7.76 -1.26
C PRO A 16 -27.59 7.57 0.12
N LYS A 17 -28.91 7.42 0.15
CA LYS A 17 -29.61 6.84 1.30
C LYS A 17 -29.26 5.36 1.34
N GLY A 18 -28.24 4.99 2.11
CA GLY A 18 -27.82 3.61 2.31
C GLY A 18 -27.12 3.45 3.65
N ALA A 19 -27.76 2.67 4.52
CA ALA A 19 -27.27 2.04 5.76
C ALA A 19 -26.37 2.89 6.68
N HIS A 20 -26.96 3.30 7.81
CA HIS A 20 -26.25 3.78 8.99
C HIS A 20 -25.18 2.76 9.45
N GLN A 21 -23.95 2.87 8.96
CA GLN A 21 -22.81 2.51 9.79
C GLN A 21 -22.87 3.44 11.01
N LYS A 22 -22.96 2.86 12.21
CA LYS A 22 -22.70 3.62 13.44
C LYS A 22 -21.33 4.25 13.24
N LYS A 23 -21.28 5.57 13.05
CA LYS A 23 -20.05 6.35 13.14
C LYS A 23 -19.50 6.09 14.54
N GLU A 24 -18.50 5.22 14.67
CA GLU A 24 -17.70 5.24 15.89
C GLU A 24 -17.11 6.64 16.01
N ALA A 25 -17.43 7.32 17.10
CA ALA A 25 -16.92 8.66 17.34
C ALA A 25 -15.42 8.54 17.56
N VAL A 26 -14.62 8.95 16.57
CA VAL A 26 -13.17 9.03 16.72
C VAL A 26 -12.87 10.15 17.71
N GLU A 27 -12.34 9.81 18.89
CA GLU A 27 -11.83 10.79 19.84
C GLU A 27 -10.57 11.44 19.22
N SER A 28 -10.75 12.62 18.63
CA SER A 28 -9.73 13.29 17.83
C SER A 28 -9.88 14.80 17.89
N ILE A 29 -8.77 15.53 17.79
CA ILE A 29 -8.78 16.97 17.60
C ILE A 29 -9.47 17.34 16.27
N PRO A 30 -10.13 18.51 16.17
CA PRO A 30 -10.61 19.02 14.88
C PRO A 30 -9.46 19.14 13.87
N CYS A 31 -9.76 19.05 12.58
CA CYS A 31 -8.76 19.18 11.52
C CYS A 31 -7.96 20.49 11.69
N PRO A 32 -6.62 20.45 11.84
CA PRO A 32 -5.80 21.64 12.11
C PRO A 32 -5.72 22.61 10.93
N VAL A 33 -6.11 22.17 9.73
CA VAL A 33 -6.14 23.01 8.53
C VAL A 33 -7.49 23.72 8.37
N CYS A 34 -8.62 23.00 8.43
CA CYS A 34 -9.93 23.56 8.08
C CYS A 34 -10.94 23.61 9.23
N GLY A 35 -10.62 23.09 10.41
CA GLY A 35 -11.48 23.07 11.59
C GLY A 35 -12.61 22.03 11.56
N SER A 36 -12.76 21.26 10.48
CA SER A 36 -13.79 20.23 10.36
C SER A 36 -13.59 19.08 11.37
N ARG A 37 -14.71 18.56 11.89
CA ARG A 37 -14.77 17.33 12.70
C ARG A 37 -15.19 16.09 11.90
N ASP A 38 -15.35 16.24 10.58
CA ASP A 38 -15.67 15.15 9.67
C ASP A 38 -14.39 14.35 9.34
N LEU A 39 -14.06 13.42 10.23
CA LEU A 39 -12.80 12.68 10.25
C LEU A 39 -13.03 11.18 10.03
N GLN A 40 -12.13 10.56 9.28
CA GLN A 40 -12.02 9.11 9.08
C GLN A 40 -10.80 8.61 9.88
N LEU A 41 -10.95 7.57 10.71
CA LEU A 41 -9.80 6.85 11.24
C LEU A 41 -9.12 6.08 10.10
N VAL A 42 -7.83 6.28 9.92
CA VAL A 42 -7.06 5.68 8.83
C VAL A 42 -6.24 4.50 9.37
N LEU A 43 -5.44 4.73 10.41
CA LEU A 43 -4.58 3.72 11.00
C LEU A 43 -4.43 3.98 12.50
N ASP A 44 -4.68 2.96 13.30
CA ASP A 44 -4.43 2.98 14.75
C ASP A 44 -3.14 2.20 15.05
N LEU A 45 -2.12 2.90 15.53
CA LEU A 45 -0.82 2.34 15.92
C LEU A 45 -0.75 2.08 17.44
N GLY A 46 -1.87 2.25 18.15
CA GLY A 46 -2.00 2.09 19.59
C GLY A 46 -1.31 3.17 20.39
N LYS A 47 -0.77 2.80 21.55
CA LYS A 47 0.01 3.71 22.40
C LYS A 47 1.50 3.41 22.25
N GLN A 48 2.27 4.43 21.88
CA GLN A 48 3.72 4.31 21.66
C GLN A 48 4.48 5.37 22.47
N PRO A 49 5.73 5.10 22.88
CA PRO A 49 6.58 6.12 23.48
C PRO A 49 6.96 7.20 22.47
N PHE A 50 7.42 8.36 22.97
CA PHE A 50 8.02 9.36 22.09
C PHE A 50 9.24 8.77 21.39
N ALA A 51 9.26 8.91 20.07
CA ALA A 51 10.22 8.23 19.21
C ALA A 51 11.69 8.63 19.45
N ASN A 52 11.93 9.80 20.03
CA ASN A 52 13.26 10.31 20.37
C ASN A 52 13.61 10.26 21.89
N ALA A 53 12.78 9.63 22.73
CA ALA A 53 13.00 9.55 24.18
C ALA A 53 13.96 8.42 24.60
N PHE A 54 15.18 8.42 24.02
CA PHE A 54 16.22 7.43 24.34
C PHE A 54 16.79 7.65 25.74
N ASP A 55 17.08 6.56 26.47
CA ASP A 55 17.60 6.62 27.84
C ASP A 55 18.86 5.78 28.02
N LYS A 56 19.77 6.22 28.89
CA LYS A 56 21.00 5.49 29.24
C LYS A 56 20.71 4.29 30.15
N GLU A 57 19.66 4.37 30.97
CA GLU A 57 19.26 3.29 31.86
C GLU A 57 18.21 2.39 31.20
N LYS A 58 18.49 1.09 31.12
CA LYS A 58 17.58 0.09 30.54
C LYS A 58 16.21 0.09 31.22
N SER A 59 16.18 0.24 32.55
CA SER A 59 14.93 0.30 33.34
C SER A 59 14.10 1.53 32.99
N ALA A 60 14.73 2.70 32.83
CA ALA A 60 14.05 3.93 32.46
C ALA A 60 13.49 3.87 31.03
N ALA A 61 14.28 3.35 30.08
CA ALA A 61 13.83 3.15 28.70
C ALA A 61 12.62 2.18 28.62
N LEU A 62 12.61 1.10 29.40
CA LEU A 62 11.46 0.18 29.45
C LEU A 62 10.18 0.85 29.98
N LEU A 63 10.33 1.82 30.89
CA LEU A 63 9.23 2.56 31.52
C LEU A 63 8.85 3.86 30.78
N SER A 64 9.36 4.08 29.55
CA SER A 64 9.03 5.27 28.77
C SER A 64 7.50 5.46 28.67
N PRO A 65 6.97 6.65 29.01
CA PRO A 65 5.54 6.94 28.90
C PRO A 65 5.04 6.70 27.47
N ARG A 66 3.83 6.13 27.34
CA ARG A 66 3.22 5.82 26.05
C ARG A 66 1.98 6.68 25.79
N PHE A 67 1.87 7.20 24.58
CA PHE A 67 0.80 8.11 24.18
C PHE A 67 0.05 7.56 22.95
N PRO A 68 -1.26 7.84 22.81
CA PRO A 68 -2.02 7.44 21.63
C PRO A 68 -1.36 7.91 20.34
N LEU A 69 -1.36 7.05 19.32
CA LEU A 69 -0.81 7.32 18.00
C LEU A 69 -1.79 6.78 16.96
N GLN A 70 -2.68 7.64 16.48
CA GLN A 70 -3.65 7.29 15.46
C GLN A 70 -3.64 8.34 14.36
N LEU A 71 -3.62 7.86 13.12
CA LEU A 71 -3.74 8.69 11.93
C LEU A 71 -5.21 8.82 11.56
N VAL A 72 -5.67 10.04 11.36
CA VAL A 72 -7.01 10.36 10.86
C VAL A 72 -6.91 11.20 9.59
N ARG A 73 -7.95 11.12 8.75
CA ARG A 73 -8.11 11.95 7.55
C ARG A 73 -9.33 12.84 7.68
N CYS A 74 -9.17 14.12 7.35
CA CYS A 74 -10.28 15.04 7.19
C CYS A 74 -10.96 14.86 5.82
N ARG A 75 -12.23 14.47 5.79
CA ARG A 75 -13.00 14.29 4.54
C ARG A 75 -13.24 15.58 3.76
N ARG A 76 -13.08 16.75 4.41
CA ARG A 76 -13.35 18.07 3.81
C ARG A 76 -12.17 18.65 3.05
N CYS A 77 -10.96 18.56 3.58
CA CYS A 77 -9.76 19.12 2.94
C CYS A 77 -8.70 18.07 2.62
N GLN A 78 -9.00 16.79 2.81
CA GLN A 78 -8.08 15.65 2.60
C GLN A 78 -6.76 15.78 3.38
N HIS A 79 -6.81 16.47 4.52
CA HIS A 79 -5.66 16.60 5.42
C HIS A 79 -5.56 15.36 6.30
N TYR A 80 -4.39 14.73 6.33
CA TYR A 80 -4.10 13.66 7.27
C TYR A 80 -3.39 14.25 8.47
N HIS A 81 -3.80 13.85 9.68
CA HIS A 81 -3.20 14.33 10.91
C HIS A 81 -3.34 13.31 12.04
N LEU A 82 -2.54 13.50 13.09
CA LEU A 82 -2.72 12.71 14.31
C LEU A 82 -4.01 13.10 15.03
N SER A 83 -4.67 12.12 15.67
CA SER A 83 -5.84 12.37 16.51
C SER A 83 -5.51 13.13 17.79
N HIS A 84 -4.25 13.06 18.23
CA HIS A 84 -3.73 13.67 19.45
C HIS A 84 -2.48 14.49 19.15
N VAL A 85 -2.29 15.58 19.90
CA VAL A 85 -1.10 16.45 19.80
C VAL A 85 -0.35 16.38 21.13
N ALA A 86 0.91 16.00 21.06
CA ALA A 86 1.82 16.01 22.21
C ALA A 86 2.27 17.45 22.55
N SER A 87 2.76 17.65 23.78
CA SER A 87 3.31 18.95 24.20
C SER A 87 4.56 19.30 23.40
N ARG A 88 4.65 20.54 22.90
CA ARG A 88 5.79 21.01 22.09
C ARG A 88 7.07 21.16 22.92
N SER A 89 6.95 21.57 24.18
CA SER A 89 8.09 21.72 25.09
C SER A 89 8.82 20.39 25.26
N ASP A 90 8.04 19.34 25.50
CA ASP A 90 8.53 17.99 25.79
C ASP A 90 9.22 17.36 24.57
N LEU A 91 8.89 17.81 23.36
CA LEU A 91 9.43 17.30 22.11
C LEU A 91 10.65 18.09 21.60
N PHE A 92 10.67 19.42 21.73
CA PHE A 92 11.54 20.27 20.90
C PHE A 92 12.51 21.18 21.67
N GLU A 93 12.39 21.38 22.98
CA GLU A 93 13.32 22.25 23.73
C GLU A 93 14.71 21.63 23.90
N HIS A 94 14.77 20.30 24.06
CA HIS A 94 16.00 19.51 24.12
C HIS A 94 16.05 18.48 22.99
N TYR A 95 16.39 18.98 21.80
CA TYR A 95 16.34 18.18 20.57
C TYR A 95 17.70 17.51 20.27
N LEU A 96 17.68 16.24 19.87
CA LEU A 96 18.88 15.41 19.66
C LEU A 96 19.31 15.33 18.18
N TYR A 97 18.47 15.81 17.26
CA TYR A 97 18.72 15.70 15.81
C TYR A 97 19.44 16.94 15.27
N ARG A 98 20.59 16.70 14.62
CA ARG A 98 21.39 17.74 13.97
C ARG A 98 21.42 17.53 12.46
N SER A 99 21.08 18.57 11.71
CA SER A 99 21.00 18.48 10.24
C SER A 99 22.38 18.40 9.57
N GLY A 100 23.42 19.00 10.15
CA GLY A 100 24.76 19.07 9.56
C GLY A 100 25.57 17.77 9.56
N THR A 101 25.05 16.65 10.05
CA THR A 101 25.80 15.39 10.16
C THR A 101 25.66 14.45 8.96
N SER A 102 24.78 14.75 8.00
CA SER A 102 24.56 13.95 6.78
C SER A 102 25.10 14.66 5.55
N VAL A 103 25.94 13.96 4.77
CA VAL A 103 26.46 14.45 3.49
C VAL A 103 25.33 14.67 2.49
N THR A 104 24.41 13.71 2.38
CA THR A 104 23.23 13.78 1.52
C THR A 104 22.37 15.00 1.85
N LEU A 105 22.15 15.29 3.15
CA LEU A 105 21.32 16.41 3.55
C LEU A 105 22.01 17.76 3.28
N LYS A 106 23.32 17.88 3.46
CA LYS A 106 24.08 19.08 3.06
C LYS A 106 24.00 19.33 1.55
N GLN A 107 24.19 18.29 0.74
CA GLN A 107 24.06 18.41 -0.73
C GLN A 107 22.65 18.86 -1.14
N HIS A 108 21.62 18.35 -0.46
CA HIS A 108 20.24 18.79 -0.68
C HIS A 108 20.04 20.27 -0.30
N PHE A 109 20.62 20.72 0.81
CA PHE A 109 20.56 22.13 1.21
C PHE A 109 21.26 23.06 0.22
N ASP A 110 22.40 22.64 -0.34
CA ASP A 110 23.10 23.38 -1.39
C ASP A 110 22.26 23.47 -2.67
N TRP A 111 21.64 22.36 -3.06
CA TRP A 111 20.71 22.33 -4.20
C TRP A 111 19.53 23.27 -3.98
N LEU A 112 18.92 23.26 -2.79
CA LEU A 112 17.79 24.12 -2.49
C LEU A 112 18.19 25.60 -2.49
N ALA A 113 19.32 25.94 -1.89
CA ALA A 113 19.83 27.31 -1.90
C ALA A 113 20.06 27.81 -3.34
N GLN A 114 20.63 26.96 -4.21
CA GLN A 114 20.80 27.27 -5.63
C GLN A 114 19.48 27.43 -6.37
N LYS A 115 18.47 26.60 -6.10
CA LYS A 115 17.11 26.76 -6.65
C LYS A 115 16.51 28.10 -6.25
N VAL A 116 16.53 28.43 -4.96
CA VAL A 116 16.00 29.70 -4.43
C VAL A 116 16.74 30.90 -5.06
N TYR A 117 18.07 30.84 -5.15
CA TYR A 117 18.86 31.87 -5.82
C TYR A 117 18.45 32.09 -7.28
N ARG A 118 18.30 31.01 -8.07
CA ARG A 118 17.84 31.10 -9.47
C ARG A 118 16.43 31.68 -9.57
N GLU A 119 15.52 31.23 -8.72
CA GLU A 119 14.12 31.68 -8.72
C GLU A 119 13.91 33.11 -8.19
N SER A 120 14.92 33.66 -7.51
CA SER A 120 15.01 35.07 -7.14
C SER A 120 15.58 35.96 -8.26
N GLY A 121 15.90 35.39 -9.43
CA GLY A 121 16.53 36.11 -10.54
C GLY A 121 18.05 36.23 -10.41
N GLY A 122 18.69 35.41 -9.56
CA GLY A 122 20.14 35.43 -9.36
C GLY A 122 20.63 36.65 -8.57
N LEU A 123 19.86 37.09 -7.57
CA LEU A 123 20.22 38.23 -6.73
C LEU A 123 21.53 37.94 -5.96
N LYS A 124 22.60 38.67 -6.29
CA LYS A 124 23.91 38.53 -5.63
C LYS A 124 23.91 38.99 -4.16
N ARG A 125 22.90 39.75 -3.74
CA ARG A 125 22.71 40.24 -2.37
C ARG A 125 21.23 40.07 -2.02
N GLY A 126 20.91 38.99 -1.32
CA GLY A 126 19.57 38.70 -0.82
C GLY A 126 19.56 38.51 0.69
N SER A 127 18.38 38.23 1.22
CA SER A 127 18.16 37.85 2.61
C SER A 127 17.26 36.62 2.71
N ILE A 128 17.56 35.72 3.63
CA ILE A 128 16.79 34.50 3.86
C ILE A 128 16.37 34.41 5.32
N LEU A 129 15.11 34.05 5.56
CA LEU A 129 14.65 33.54 6.84
C LEU A 129 14.47 32.03 6.77
N GLU A 130 15.15 31.28 7.63
CA GLU A 130 14.89 29.85 7.81
C GLU A 130 14.12 29.59 9.11
N LEU A 131 12.96 28.95 8.99
CA LEU A 131 12.13 28.52 10.11
C LEU A 131 12.48 27.09 10.51
N ALA A 132 12.79 26.90 11.80
CA ALA A 132 13.46 25.71 12.37
C ALA A 132 14.85 25.47 11.75
N CYS A 133 15.71 26.48 11.85
CA CYS A 133 17.04 26.49 11.21
C CYS A 133 18.07 25.51 11.79
N ASN A 134 17.76 24.81 12.88
CA ASN A 134 18.60 23.82 13.52
C ASN A 134 20.03 24.37 13.77
N ASP A 135 21.06 23.66 13.32
CA ASP A 135 22.47 24.06 13.48
C ASP A 135 22.97 25.04 12.40
N GLY A 136 22.06 25.63 11.61
CA GLY A 136 22.32 26.65 10.60
C GLY A 136 22.97 26.11 9.32
N THR A 137 23.01 24.79 9.13
CA THR A 137 23.66 24.20 7.94
C THR A 137 23.06 24.66 6.61
N GLN A 138 21.75 24.84 6.53
CA GLN A 138 21.10 25.39 5.32
C GLN A 138 21.35 26.91 5.19
N LEU A 139 21.43 27.65 6.30
CA LEU A 139 21.84 29.06 6.30
C LEU A 139 23.29 29.21 5.79
N ASP A 140 24.20 28.29 6.09
CA ASP A 140 25.56 28.29 5.55
C ASP A 140 25.54 28.31 4.02
N SER A 141 24.71 27.47 3.38
CA SER A 141 24.55 27.43 1.91
C SER A 141 24.07 28.76 1.30
N PHE A 142 23.19 29.50 2.00
CA PHE A 142 22.78 30.83 1.55
C PHE A 142 23.84 31.91 1.80
N ARG A 143 24.58 31.81 2.92
CA ARG A 143 25.70 32.73 3.21
C ARG A 143 26.80 32.60 2.16
N GLU A 144 27.09 31.40 1.67
CA GLU A 144 28.02 31.14 0.57
C GLU A 144 27.60 31.82 -0.74
N LEU A 145 26.30 32.07 -0.93
CA LEU A 145 25.76 32.84 -2.05
C LEU A 145 25.78 34.36 -1.82
N GLY A 146 26.33 34.82 -0.68
CA GLY A 146 26.44 36.23 -0.31
C GLY A 146 25.18 36.81 0.37
N TRP A 147 24.25 35.97 0.83
CA TRP A 147 22.99 36.43 1.43
C TRP A 147 23.09 36.63 2.93
N LYS A 148 22.31 37.59 3.45
CA LYS A 148 22.11 37.77 4.90
C LYS A 148 21.17 36.67 5.41
N THR A 149 21.51 36.09 6.55
CA THR A 149 20.88 34.86 7.05
C THR A 149 20.22 35.10 8.40
N TYR A 150 18.93 34.81 8.46
CA TYR A 150 18.08 34.92 9.65
C TYR A 150 17.48 33.56 9.96
N GLY A 151 17.40 33.19 11.24
CA GLY A 151 16.88 31.90 11.65
C GLY A 151 16.00 31.98 12.89
N VAL A 152 15.06 31.03 12.98
CA VAL A 152 14.25 30.79 14.18
C VAL A 152 14.34 29.31 14.51
N ASP A 153 14.66 28.96 15.75
CA ASP A 153 14.63 27.56 16.21
C ASP A 153 14.37 27.48 17.73
N PRO A 154 13.45 26.61 18.20
CA PRO A 154 13.16 26.50 19.63
C PRO A 154 14.22 25.72 20.43
N ALA A 155 15.06 24.90 19.78
CA ALA A 155 16.01 24.03 20.47
C ALA A 155 17.23 24.84 20.93
N VAL A 156 17.24 25.26 22.19
CA VAL A 156 18.28 26.11 22.80
C VAL A 156 19.69 25.56 22.56
N ASN A 157 19.84 24.24 22.70
CA ASN A 157 21.13 23.54 22.52
C ASN A 157 21.64 23.56 21.07
N ILE A 158 20.74 23.61 20.09
CA ILE A 158 21.08 23.56 18.66
C ILE A 158 21.20 24.97 18.08
N ALA A 159 20.26 25.87 18.36
CA ALA A 159 20.26 27.24 17.85
C ALA A 159 21.57 28.00 18.17
N ALA A 160 22.18 27.70 19.32
CA ALA A 160 23.47 28.25 19.70
C ALA A 160 24.62 27.90 18.72
N LEU A 161 24.53 26.76 18.01
CA LEU A 161 25.50 26.40 16.96
C LEU A 161 25.37 27.34 15.75
N ALA A 162 24.15 27.63 15.31
CA ALA A 162 23.90 28.55 14.21
C ALA A 162 24.36 29.98 14.56
N GLN A 163 24.14 30.43 15.80
CA GLN A 163 24.61 31.72 16.29
C GLN A 163 26.15 31.81 16.30
N ARG A 164 26.85 30.75 16.72
CA ARG A 164 28.32 30.69 16.66
C ARG A 164 28.89 30.75 15.23
N LYS A 165 28.09 30.38 14.23
CA LYS A 165 28.41 30.56 12.80
C LYS A 165 28.09 31.97 12.29
N ASN A 166 27.79 32.93 13.18
CA ASN A 166 27.44 34.32 12.87
C ASN A 166 26.14 34.48 12.04
N HIS A 167 25.19 33.55 12.17
CA HIS A 167 23.83 33.77 11.68
C HIS A 167 23.00 34.57 12.69
N THR A 168 22.09 35.42 12.21
CA THR A 168 21.16 36.15 13.08
C THR A 168 20.01 35.22 13.47
N VAL A 169 20.09 34.56 14.63
CA VAL A 169 19.11 33.53 15.03
C VAL A 169 18.42 33.88 16.34
N ARG A 170 17.09 33.75 16.38
CA ARG A 170 16.27 33.83 17.59
C ARG A 170 15.85 32.46 18.07
N VAL A 171 15.97 32.25 19.37
CA VAL A 171 15.51 31.03 20.03
C VAL A 171 14.03 31.15 20.35
N GLY A 172 13.22 30.24 19.80
CA GLY A 172 11.77 30.21 20.04
C GLY A 172 10.98 29.56 18.92
N PHE A 173 9.67 29.45 19.12
CA PHE A 173 8.74 28.94 18.12
C PHE A 173 8.23 30.05 17.22
N TRP A 174 8.14 29.80 15.91
CA TRP A 174 7.46 30.72 14.99
C TRP A 174 5.93 30.68 15.18
N PRO A 175 5.23 31.84 15.14
CA PRO A 175 5.77 33.20 15.11
C PRO A 175 6.32 33.67 16.47
N LEU A 176 7.32 34.55 16.43
CA LEU A 176 7.82 35.29 17.60
C LEU A 176 8.22 36.71 17.21
N ASP A 177 8.57 37.54 18.20
CA ASP A 177 9.12 38.87 17.95
C ASP A 177 10.56 38.79 17.43
N PHE A 178 10.79 39.36 16.25
CA PHE A 178 12.10 39.36 15.60
C PHE A 178 12.37 40.73 14.95
N PRO A 179 12.84 41.72 15.73
CA PRO A 179 13.01 43.09 15.26
C PRO A 179 14.02 43.26 14.11
N GLU A 180 15.08 42.44 14.08
CA GLU A 180 16.13 42.52 13.06
C GLU A 180 15.75 41.88 11.72
N LEU A 181 14.63 41.15 11.66
CA LEU A 181 14.19 40.44 10.46
C LEU A 181 13.73 41.46 9.38
N PRO A 182 14.34 41.46 8.17
CA PRO A 182 13.83 42.25 7.06
C PRO A 182 12.39 41.84 6.69
N ARG A 183 11.61 42.79 6.17
CA ARG A 183 10.20 42.60 5.81
C ARG A 183 9.93 43.17 4.42
N GLY A 184 8.85 42.73 3.81
CA GLY A 184 8.50 43.18 2.46
C GLY A 184 9.54 42.71 1.44
N ASP A 185 9.84 43.55 0.45
CA ASP A 185 10.80 43.21 -0.61
C ASP A 185 12.26 43.10 -0.13
N ASP A 186 12.58 43.60 1.07
CA ASP A 186 13.89 43.40 1.70
C ASP A 186 14.11 41.97 2.19
N LEU A 187 13.04 41.18 2.33
CA LEU A 187 13.08 39.75 2.60
C LEU A 187 13.00 38.97 1.29
N THR A 188 14.10 38.37 0.84
CA THR A 188 14.13 37.71 -0.48
C THR A 188 13.37 36.38 -0.48
N ALA A 189 13.60 35.54 0.54
CA ALA A 189 12.94 34.25 0.64
C ALA A 189 12.75 33.80 2.09
N ILE A 190 11.83 32.86 2.27
CA ILE A 190 11.63 32.12 3.52
C ILE A 190 11.74 30.63 3.21
N THR A 191 12.47 29.87 4.01
CA THR A 191 12.52 28.40 3.94
C THR A 191 11.98 27.78 5.22
N ALA A 192 11.24 26.69 5.10
CA ALA A 192 10.76 25.88 6.22
C ALA A 192 10.95 24.40 5.88
N GLN A 193 12.06 23.81 6.32
CA GLN A 193 12.46 22.44 5.99
C GLN A 193 11.98 21.47 7.07
N ASN A 194 11.11 20.52 6.72
CA ASN A 194 10.55 19.47 7.58
C ASN A 194 9.84 19.94 8.86
N VAL A 195 9.64 21.24 9.06
CA VAL A 195 8.98 21.80 10.25
C VAL A 195 7.47 21.92 10.10
N PHE A 196 6.95 22.15 8.89
CA PHE A 196 5.53 22.48 8.70
C PHE A 196 4.60 21.34 9.14
N ALA A 197 5.05 20.10 9.01
CA ALA A 197 4.37 18.90 9.52
C ALA A 197 4.28 18.84 11.06
N HIS A 198 5.16 19.55 11.77
CA HIS A 198 5.24 19.54 13.25
C HIS A 198 4.42 20.66 13.90
N VAL A 199 3.78 21.51 13.09
CA VAL A 199 3.07 22.69 13.58
C VAL A 199 1.62 22.33 13.92
N PRO A 200 1.15 22.56 15.16
CA PRO A 200 -0.25 22.29 15.52
C PRO A 200 -1.26 23.21 14.82
N LYS A 201 -0.85 24.43 14.47
CA LYS A 201 -1.67 25.46 13.81
C LYS A 201 -1.04 25.89 12.47
N PRO A 202 -1.08 25.05 11.43
CA PRO A 202 -0.37 25.30 10.18
C PRO A 202 -0.84 26.56 9.45
N VAL A 203 -2.13 26.89 9.52
CA VAL A 203 -2.66 28.11 8.89
C VAL A 203 -2.11 29.37 9.55
N ASP A 204 -2.02 29.42 10.88
CA ASP A 204 -1.48 30.58 11.60
C ASP A 204 0.03 30.75 11.35
N PHE A 205 0.76 29.64 11.23
CA PHE A 205 2.16 29.65 10.80
C PHE A 205 2.33 30.29 9.42
N LEU A 206 1.50 29.90 8.45
CA LEU A 206 1.53 30.49 7.11
C LEU A 206 1.12 31.96 7.11
N LYS A 207 0.11 32.36 7.90
CA LYS A 207 -0.30 33.77 8.04
C LYS A 207 0.84 34.62 8.58
N ALA A 208 1.60 34.11 9.55
CA ALA A 208 2.76 34.81 10.07
C ALA A 208 3.86 34.96 9.02
N CYS A 209 4.09 33.94 8.17
CA CYS A 209 4.99 34.07 7.02
C CYS A 209 4.49 35.15 6.05
N ALA A 210 3.22 35.11 5.68
CA ALA A 210 2.60 36.09 4.79
C ALA A 210 2.75 37.54 5.32
N ALA A 211 2.68 37.73 6.65
CA ALA A 211 2.80 39.03 7.29
C ALA A 211 4.20 39.68 7.19
N VAL A 212 5.25 38.91 6.87
CA VAL A 212 6.61 39.43 6.66
C VAL A 212 7.01 39.48 5.18
N MET A 213 6.24 38.86 4.29
CA MET A 213 6.52 38.78 2.85
C MET A 213 6.19 40.09 2.13
N GLY A 214 7.01 40.45 1.13
CA GLY A 214 6.67 41.41 0.09
C GLY A 214 6.13 40.74 -1.18
N PRO A 215 5.69 41.52 -2.18
CA PRO A 215 5.20 40.99 -3.46
C PRO A 215 6.20 40.09 -4.19
N LYS A 216 7.51 40.24 -3.94
CA LYS A 216 8.56 39.42 -4.57
C LYS A 216 9.10 38.30 -3.67
N THR A 217 8.73 38.28 -2.40
CA THR A 217 9.20 37.25 -1.47
C THR A 217 8.51 35.92 -1.77
N LYS A 218 9.30 34.84 -1.80
CA LYS A 218 8.78 33.47 -1.94
C LYS A 218 9.03 32.67 -0.67
N LEU A 219 8.05 31.85 -0.32
CA LEU A 219 8.12 30.91 0.81
C LEU A 219 8.26 29.49 0.26
N TYR A 220 9.29 28.78 0.68
CA TYR A 220 9.61 27.42 0.27
C TYR A 220 9.42 26.47 1.46
N ILE A 221 8.40 25.62 1.38
CA ILE A 221 8.10 24.64 2.41
C ILE A 221 8.45 23.25 1.89
N GLN A 222 9.27 22.53 2.66
CA GLN A 222 9.48 21.11 2.44
C GLN A 222 8.88 20.30 3.59
N THR A 223 8.13 19.25 3.25
CA THR A 223 7.65 18.24 4.21
C THR A 223 8.08 16.86 3.75
N SER A 224 8.42 15.96 4.67
CA SER A 224 8.80 14.59 4.33
C SER A 224 7.62 13.77 3.79
N GLN A 225 7.93 12.72 3.02
CA GLN A 225 7.01 11.69 2.52
C GLN A 225 5.72 12.21 1.84
N CYS A 226 5.89 12.95 0.74
CA CYS A 226 4.82 13.38 -0.17
C CYS A 226 3.97 12.22 -0.71
N ASN A 227 4.52 11.01 -0.77
CA ASN A 227 3.85 9.81 -1.29
C ASN A 227 3.64 8.75 -0.20
N MET A 228 3.66 9.17 1.07
CA MET A 228 3.52 8.29 2.23
C MET A 228 2.34 7.33 2.09
N GLN A 229 1.19 7.85 1.68
CA GLN A 229 -0.05 7.10 1.60
C GLN A 229 -0.02 6.10 0.44
N GLN A 230 0.54 6.50 -0.70
CA GLN A 230 0.72 5.62 -1.85
C GLN A 230 1.69 4.47 -1.54
N LEU A 231 2.76 4.75 -0.80
CA LEU A 231 3.85 3.80 -0.53
C LEU A 231 3.68 3.02 0.78
N GLY A 232 2.68 3.37 1.59
CA GLY A 232 2.42 2.69 2.86
C GLY A 232 3.43 3.03 3.96
N GLU A 233 4.13 4.16 3.85
CA GLU A 233 5.23 4.60 4.74
C GLU A 233 4.70 5.03 6.12
N PHE A 234 4.12 4.11 6.88
CA PHE A 234 3.50 4.36 8.20
C PHE A 234 4.51 4.62 9.30
N ASP A 235 5.78 4.25 9.11
CA ASP A 235 6.85 4.47 10.07
C ASP A 235 7.06 5.96 10.34
N THR A 236 6.62 6.80 9.42
CA THR A 236 6.69 8.26 9.47
C THR A 236 5.64 8.88 10.41
N ILE A 237 4.70 8.07 10.93
CA ILE A 237 3.70 8.47 11.91
C ILE A 237 4.32 8.40 13.30
N TYR A 238 4.71 9.53 13.87
CA TYR A 238 5.16 9.65 15.26
C TYR A 238 4.75 11.01 15.81
N HIS A 239 4.78 11.18 17.14
CA HIS A 239 4.13 12.32 17.83
C HIS A 239 4.63 13.71 17.41
N GLU A 240 5.82 13.82 16.83
CA GLU A 240 6.33 15.09 16.27
C GLU A 240 5.64 15.44 14.93
N HIS A 241 5.28 14.43 14.13
CA HIS A 241 4.59 14.58 12.85
C HIS A 241 3.08 14.69 13.07
N ILE A 242 2.62 15.89 13.41
CA ILE A 242 1.19 16.16 13.61
C ILE A 242 0.42 16.10 12.29
N SER A 243 1.02 16.59 11.20
CA SER A 243 0.36 16.81 9.91
C SER A 243 1.06 16.08 8.77
N PHE A 244 0.28 15.44 7.91
CA PHE A 244 0.72 14.74 6.70
C PHE A 244 -0.03 15.33 5.51
N PHE A 245 0.62 16.27 4.83
CA PHE A 245 -0.05 17.10 3.83
C PHE A 245 -0.19 16.39 2.48
N THR A 246 -1.41 16.41 1.95
CA THR A 246 -1.74 16.21 0.53
C THR A 246 -1.67 17.54 -0.22
N GLY A 247 -1.61 17.50 -1.55
CA GLY A 247 -1.77 18.67 -2.42
C GLY A 247 -3.08 19.41 -2.15
N HIS A 248 -4.18 18.68 -1.93
CA HIS A 248 -5.47 19.26 -1.52
C HIS A 248 -5.37 20.06 -0.21
N SER A 249 -4.73 19.48 0.81
CA SER A 249 -4.59 20.12 2.13
C SER A 249 -3.62 21.31 2.11
N PHE A 250 -2.52 21.22 1.35
CA PHE A 250 -1.60 22.34 1.13
C PHE A 250 -2.29 23.51 0.45
N TYR A 251 -3.04 23.23 -0.63
CA TYR A 251 -3.83 24.24 -1.32
C TYR A 251 -4.81 24.92 -0.37
N LYS A 252 -5.54 24.13 0.44
CA LYS A 252 -6.49 24.69 1.42
C LYS A 252 -5.79 25.55 2.47
N ALA A 253 -4.66 25.09 3.02
CA ALA A 253 -3.90 25.83 4.03
C ALA A 253 -3.36 27.15 3.47
N ALA A 254 -2.83 27.15 2.25
CA ALA A 254 -2.34 28.35 1.56
C ALA A 254 -3.47 29.38 1.36
N VAL A 255 -4.61 28.95 0.82
CA VAL A 255 -5.78 29.83 0.60
C VAL A 255 -6.26 30.46 1.92
N LEU A 256 -6.37 29.67 2.99
CA LEU A 256 -6.78 30.17 4.31
C LEU A 256 -5.78 31.15 4.95
N ALA A 257 -4.52 31.12 4.50
CA ALA A 257 -3.47 32.02 4.94
C ALA A 257 -3.29 33.26 4.04
N GLY A 258 -4.09 33.40 2.98
CA GLY A 258 -3.92 34.50 2.01
C GLY A 258 -2.73 34.32 1.07
N LEU A 259 -2.25 33.08 0.90
CA LEU A 259 -1.16 32.71 0.01
C LEU A 259 -1.70 31.93 -1.20
N GLN A 260 -0.89 31.86 -2.27
CA GLN A 260 -1.15 30.98 -3.41
C GLN A 260 0.03 30.01 -3.64
N VAL A 261 -0.27 28.80 -4.11
CA VAL A 261 0.74 27.79 -4.45
C VAL A 261 1.27 28.06 -5.85
N ALA A 262 2.44 28.69 -5.93
CA ALA A 262 3.13 28.98 -7.18
C ALA A 262 3.69 27.70 -7.82
N LYS A 263 4.19 26.77 -7.02
CA LYS A 263 4.68 25.45 -7.48
C LYS A 263 4.42 24.37 -6.43
N PHE A 264 4.07 23.18 -6.90
CA PHE A 264 4.05 21.96 -6.10
C PHE A 264 4.98 20.94 -6.76
N GLU A 265 6.12 20.67 -6.13
CA GLU A 265 7.17 19.77 -6.65
C GLU A 265 7.43 18.64 -5.64
N THR A 266 8.19 17.63 -6.08
CA THR A 266 8.74 16.60 -5.20
C THR A 266 10.27 16.68 -5.20
N ALA A 267 10.89 16.24 -4.10
CA ALA A 267 12.34 16.14 -3.96
C ALA A 267 12.75 14.76 -3.43
N PRO A 268 13.82 14.13 -3.96
CA PRO A 268 14.25 12.78 -3.60
C PRO A 268 15.04 12.75 -2.28
N ILE A 269 14.45 13.32 -1.21
CA ILE A 269 15.01 13.35 0.14
C ILE A 269 13.96 12.88 1.13
N HIS A 270 14.40 12.18 2.18
CA HIS A 270 13.52 11.57 3.20
C HIS A 270 12.44 10.66 2.59
N GLY A 271 12.85 9.79 1.65
CA GLY A 271 11.94 9.00 0.81
C GLY A 271 11.57 9.80 -0.44
N THR A 272 10.51 10.60 -0.35
CA THR A 272 10.16 11.62 -1.34
C THR A 272 9.48 12.77 -0.61
N SER A 273 10.07 13.95 -0.58
CA SER A 273 9.50 15.11 0.12
C SER A 273 8.61 15.94 -0.82
N CYS A 274 7.57 16.58 -0.28
CA CYS A 274 6.88 17.64 -1.02
C CYS A 274 7.74 18.90 -0.92
N LEU A 275 7.90 19.64 -2.01
CA LEU A 275 8.52 20.96 -2.03
C LEU A 275 7.52 21.95 -2.65
N VAL A 276 6.97 22.83 -1.81
CA VAL A 276 5.90 23.74 -2.18
C VAL A 276 6.40 25.17 -2.12
N THR A 277 6.31 25.88 -3.25
CA THR A 277 6.60 27.31 -3.33
C THR A 277 5.31 28.10 -3.21
N LEU A 278 5.26 29.00 -2.24
CA LEU A 278 4.14 29.86 -1.92
C LEU A 278 4.53 31.33 -2.15
N GLU A 279 3.56 32.13 -2.58
CA GLU A 279 3.67 33.58 -2.73
C GLU A 279 2.39 34.26 -2.24
N LEU A 280 2.42 35.59 -2.06
CA LEU A 280 1.24 36.35 -1.66
C LEU A 280 0.10 36.14 -2.66
N GLY A 281 -1.10 35.85 -2.15
CA GLY A 281 -2.27 35.57 -2.98
C GLY A 281 -2.78 36.79 -3.73
N GLY A 282 -3.30 36.58 -4.94
CA GLY A 282 -3.94 37.67 -5.71
C GLY A 282 -4.52 37.28 -7.07
N SER A 283 -4.07 36.17 -7.66
CA SER A 283 -4.51 35.77 -9.00
C SER A 283 -5.71 34.81 -9.02
N GLY A 284 -5.93 34.06 -7.93
CA GLY A 284 -6.92 32.97 -7.85
C GLY A 284 -6.64 31.79 -8.80
N LYS A 285 -5.54 31.82 -9.57
CA LYS A 285 -5.18 30.78 -10.52
C LYS A 285 -4.38 29.68 -9.84
N ILE A 286 -4.81 28.44 -10.03
CA ILE A 286 -4.05 27.25 -9.62
C ILE A 286 -2.90 27.05 -10.61
N SER A 287 -1.67 26.92 -10.10
CA SER A 287 -0.48 26.63 -10.91
C SER A 287 -0.57 25.27 -11.59
N THR A 288 0.12 25.10 -12.71
CA THR A 288 0.11 23.84 -13.49
C THR A 288 0.55 22.65 -12.63
N THR A 289 1.64 22.79 -11.88
CA THR A 289 2.19 21.70 -11.06
C THR A 289 1.28 21.32 -9.88
N LEU A 290 0.60 22.30 -9.28
CA LEU A 290 -0.44 21.99 -8.28
C LEU A 290 -1.64 21.28 -8.93
N ARG A 291 -2.10 21.72 -10.10
CA ARG A 291 -3.21 21.07 -10.81
C ARG A 291 -2.88 19.61 -11.13
N GLU A 292 -1.68 19.35 -11.64
CA GLU A 292 -1.19 18.00 -11.92
C GLU A 292 -1.18 17.13 -10.65
N ARG A 293 -0.68 17.68 -9.53
CA ARG A 293 -0.70 16.97 -8.25
C ARG A 293 -2.12 16.64 -7.78
N LEU A 294 -3.04 17.61 -7.83
CA LEU A 294 -4.43 17.40 -7.41
C LEU A 294 -5.14 16.34 -8.26
N GLU A 295 -4.87 16.33 -9.57
CA GLU A 295 -5.45 15.34 -10.47
C GLU A 295 -4.85 13.95 -10.23
N LEU A 296 -3.54 13.84 -9.99
CA LEU A 296 -2.89 12.59 -9.59
C LEU A 296 -3.49 12.05 -8.27
N GLU A 297 -3.61 12.89 -7.24
CA GLU A 297 -4.19 12.50 -5.95
C GLU A 297 -5.65 12.03 -6.10
N LYS A 298 -6.42 12.69 -6.98
CA LYS A 298 -7.78 12.25 -7.30
C LYS A 298 -7.80 10.89 -8.01
N GLN A 299 -6.88 10.65 -8.95
CA GLN A 299 -6.75 9.39 -9.67
C GLN A 299 -6.33 8.23 -8.77
N ASP A 300 -5.41 8.49 -7.83
CA ASP A 300 -5.01 7.54 -6.79
C ASP A 300 -6.15 7.23 -5.81
N GLY A 301 -7.19 8.06 -5.79
CA GLY A 301 -8.34 7.90 -4.90
C GLY A 301 -8.17 8.57 -3.55
N VAL A 302 -7.17 9.46 -3.35
CA VAL A 302 -6.92 10.19 -2.08
C VAL A 302 -8.17 10.91 -1.55
N THR A 303 -9.06 11.33 -2.46
CA THR A 303 -10.33 11.98 -2.14
C THR A 303 -11.48 11.02 -1.79
N SER A 304 -11.29 9.71 -1.92
CA SER A 304 -12.29 8.65 -1.68
C SER A 304 -12.13 7.99 -0.32
N GLU A 305 -13.20 7.46 0.27
CA GLU A 305 -13.14 6.69 1.53
C GLU A 305 -12.19 5.48 1.46
N PHE A 306 -12.14 4.82 0.29
CA PHE A 306 -11.42 3.56 0.05
C PHE A 306 -9.89 3.70 0.11
N PHE A 307 -9.35 4.88 -0.19
CA PHE A 307 -7.90 5.08 -0.20
C PHE A 307 -7.27 4.98 1.18
N ALA A 308 -7.99 5.41 2.23
CA ALA A 308 -7.53 5.25 3.61
C ALA A 308 -7.45 3.76 4.02
N GLU A 309 -8.42 2.94 3.59
CA GLU A 309 -8.40 1.50 3.84
C GLU A 309 -7.29 0.80 3.05
N THR A 310 -7.06 1.21 1.79
CA THR A 310 -5.93 0.74 0.97
C THR A 310 -4.59 1.01 1.66
N TYR A 311 -4.41 2.22 2.21
CA TYR A 311 -3.21 2.58 2.97
C TYR A 311 -3.04 1.71 4.22
N LYS A 312 -4.12 1.54 5.00
CA LYS A 312 -4.12 0.69 6.20
C LYS A 312 -3.73 -0.75 5.87
N ALA A 313 -4.33 -1.33 4.84
CA ALA A 313 -4.02 -2.68 4.38
C ALA A 313 -2.54 -2.81 3.97
N LYS A 314 -2.01 -1.83 3.23
CA LYS A 314 -0.59 -1.79 2.84
C LYS A 314 0.32 -1.70 4.07
N ALA A 315 0.00 -0.83 5.03
CA ALA A 315 0.78 -0.66 6.25
C ALA A 315 0.83 -1.97 7.06
N MET A 316 -0.32 -2.65 7.23
CA MET A 316 -0.38 -3.95 7.89
C MET A 316 0.43 -5.02 7.16
N ALA A 317 0.35 -5.07 5.83
CA ALA A 317 1.09 -6.03 5.02
C ALA A 317 2.61 -5.86 5.14
N ILE A 318 3.10 -4.61 5.14
CA ILE A 318 4.52 -4.30 5.32
C ILE A 318 4.98 -4.68 6.74
N ARG A 319 4.19 -4.35 7.79
CA ARG A 319 4.47 -4.79 9.17
C ARG A 319 4.62 -6.31 9.26
N ASP A 320 3.66 -7.04 8.71
CA ASP A 320 3.64 -8.51 8.78
C ASP A 320 4.79 -9.13 8.00
N TRP A 321 5.17 -8.52 6.88
CA TRP A 321 6.35 -8.93 6.12
C TRP A 321 7.64 -8.74 6.91
N VAL A 322 7.86 -7.57 7.53
CA VAL A 322 9.07 -7.32 8.33
C VAL A 322 9.15 -8.31 9.48
N PHE A 323 8.04 -8.53 10.20
CA PHE A 323 7.97 -9.49 11.30
C PHE A 323 8.36 -10.91 10.85
N ARG A 324 7.79 -11.37 9.74
CA ARG A 324 8.05 -12.71 9.18
C ARG A 324 9.50 -12.87 8.74
N GLU A 325 10.07 -11.87 8.08
CA GLU A 325 11.46 -11.93 7.62
C GLU A 325 12.44 -11.94 8.79
N ILE A 326 12.25 -11.10 9.82
CA ILE A 326 13.06 -11.13 11.04
C ILE A 326 12.97 -12.50 11.72
N SER A 327 11.75 -13.04 11.83
CA SER A 327 11.53 -14.36 12.43
C SER A 327 12.21 -15.48 11.63
N ALA A 328 12.17 -15.41 10.30
CA ALA A 328 12.80 -16.38 9.41
C ALA A 328 14.33 -16.33 9.46
N PHE A 329 14.94 -15.14 9.53
CA PHE A 329 16.39 -15.04 9.71
C PHE A 329 16.81 -15.55 11.09
N ARG A 330 16.06 -15.22 12.14
CA ARG A 330 16.33 -15.73 13.49
C ARG A 330 16.23 -17.26 13.56
N SER A 331 15.23 -17.88 12.93
CA SER A 331 15.10 -19.35 12.90
C SER A 331 16.21 -20.05 12.11
N LYS A 332 16.80 -19.35 11.12
CA LYS A 332 17.98 -19.81 10.37
C LYS A 332 19.32 -19.56 11.09
N GLY A 333 19.27 -19.13 12.36
CA GLY A 333 20.46 -18.92 13.17
C GLY A 333 21.20 -17.62 12.87
N TYR A 334 20.57 -16.63 12.24
CA TYR A 334 21.17 -15.30 12.11
C TYR A 334 21.13 -14.55 13.44
N MET A 335 22.14 -13.72 13.69
CA MET A 335 22.04 -12.62 14.63
C MET A 335 21.18 -11.52 14.00
N VAL A 336 20.19 -11.00 14.73
CA VAL A 336 19.22 -10.05 14.14
C VAL A 336 19.30 -8.71 14.83
N GLY A 337 19.78 -7.70 14.10
CA GLY A 337 19.86 -6.32 14.54
C GLY A 337 19.07 -5.39 13.64
N ALA A 338 19.17 -4.09 13.92
CA ALA A 338 18.67 -3.04 13.05
C ALA A 338 19.69 -1.92 12.86
N TYR A 339 19.48 -1.08 11.86
CA TYR A 339 20.34 0.07 11.55
C TYR A 339 19.52 1.35 11.42
N GLY A 340 19.91 2.36 12.17
CA GLY A 340 19.28 3.67 12.26
C GLY A 340 18.27 3.74 13.40
N ALA A 341 18.67 4.23 14.57
CA ALA A 341 17.79 4.57 15.68
C ALA A 341 17.03 5.88 15.41
N ALA A 342 16.47 6.03 14.20
CA ALA A 342 15.69 7.17 13.76
C ALA A 342 14.29 7.15 14.39
N ALA A 343 13.66 8.32 14.55
CA ALA A 343 12.31 8.44 15.10
C ALA A 343 11.31 7.51 14.38
N LYS A 344 11.29 7.58 13.04
CA LYS A 344 10.44 6.69 12.22
C LYS A 344 10.68 5.20 12.45
N GLY A 345 11.94 4.83 12.71
CA GLY A 345 12.32 3.46 13.02
C GLY A 345 11.67 2.95 14.30
N MET A 346 11.48 3.83 15.29
CA MET A 346 10.82 3.46 16.55
C MET A 346 9.32 3.22 16.34
N THR A 347 8.65 3.97 15.46
CA THR A 347 7.26 3.68 15.08
C THR A 347 7.14 2.29 14.45
N LEU A 348 8.02 1.99 13.49
CA LEU A 348 8.04 0.67 12.85
C LEU A 348 8.27 -0.44 13.87
N LEU A 349 9.27 -0.28 14.73
CA LEU A 349 9.60 -1.22 15.79
C LEU A 349 8.38 -1.50 16.69
N HIS A 350 7.74 -0.46 17.22
CA HIS A 350 6.58 -0.62 18.11
C HIS A 350 5.35 -1.15 17.38
N PHE A 351 5.16 -0.84 16.10
CA PHE A 351 4.06 -1.42 15.33
C PHE A 351 4.25 -2.93 15.12
N ILE A 352 5.49 -3.37 14.91
CA ILE A 352 5.81 -4.80 14.79
C ILE A 352 5.68 -5.52 16.14
N LEU A 353 6.14 -4.92 17.24
CA LEU A 353 6.03 -5.50 18.58
C LEU A 353 4.57 -5.59 19.07
N GLY A 354 3.68 -4.77 18.51
CA GLY A 354 2.28 -4.69 18.92
C GLY A 354 2.08 -3.94 20.24
N THR A 355 0.81 -3.71 20.59
CA THR A 355 0.41 -2.90 21.75
C THR A 355 0.47 -3.64 23.08
N ASN A 356 0.44 -4.98 23.07
CA ASN A 356 0.37 -5.83 24.27
C ASN A 356 1.72 -6.46 24.68
N ALA A 357 2.81 -6.18 23.97
CA ALA A 357 4.14 -6.65 24.38
C ALA A 357 4.73 -5.70 25.43
N THR A 358 4.38 -5.91 26.70
CA THR A 358 5.33 -5.66 27.78
C THR A 358 6.54 -6.56 27.49
N ALA A 359 7.64 -5.94 27.07
CA ALA A 359 8.91 -6.52 26.65
C ALA A 359 9.45 -7.62 27.60
N SER A 360 8.89 -8.83 27.50
CA SER A 360 9.22 -9.99 28.32
C SER A 360 9.29 -11.30 27.52
N GLN A 361 8.94 -11.28 26.24
CA GLN A 361 9.34 -12.34 25.31
C GLN A 361 10.63 -11.88 24.59
N GLY A 362 11.59 -12.80 24.40
CA GLY A 362 12.99 -12.53 24.01
C GLY A 362 13.18 -11.47 22.92
N SER A 363 14.35 -10.79 22.94
CA SER A 363 14.56 -9.56 22.18
C SER A 363 14.35 -9.76 20.67
N PHE A 364 13.26 -9.19 20.15
CA PHE A 364 12.93 -9.15 18.71
C PHE A 364 14.15 -8.72 17.87
N LEU A 365 14.88 -7.70 18.34
CA LEU A 365 16.18 -7.27 17.85
C LEU A 365 17.22 -7.35 18.97
N ASP A 366 18.43 -7.78 18.63
CA ASP A 366 19.54 -7.91 19.59
C ASP A 366 20.20 -6.54 19.86
N PHE A 367 20.23 -5.65 18.86
CA PHE A 367 20.76 -4.29 18.93
C PHE A 367 20.21 -3.39 17.82
N VAL A 368 20.40 -2.07 17.97
CA VAL A 368 20.29 -1.09 16.88
C VAL A 368 21.62 -0.37 16.70
N LEU A 369 22.15 -0.31 15.46
CA LEU A 369 23.31 0.49 15.11
C LEU A 369 22.89 1.92 14.80
N ASP A 370 23.60 2.91 15.32
CA ASP A 370 23.40 4.32 14.97
C ASP A 370 24.71 5.13 15.10
N ASP A 371 24.96 6.02 14.16
CA ASP A 371 26.18 6.84 14.13
C ASP A 371 26.07 8.13 14.94
N ALA A 372 24.86 8.52 15.39
CA ALA A 372 24.68 9.73 16.19
C ALA A 372 25.25 9.54 17.60
N PRO A 373 26.29 10.29 18.01
CA PRO A 373 26.95 10.08 19.31
C PRO A 373 26.01 10.24 20.50
N LEU A 374 24.98 11.10 20.38
CA LEU A 374 23.99 11.34 21.43
C LEU A 374 23.05 10.14 21.66
N LYS A 375 22.91 9.24 20.68
CA LYS A 375 22.07 8.04 20.79
C LYS A 375 22.87 6.80 21.20
N GLN A 376 24.18 6.80 21.02
CA GLN A 376 25.03 5.66 21.35
C GLN A 376 25.05 5.42 22.87
N ASN A 377 25.12 4.15 23.27
CA ASN A 377 25.07 3.73 24.67
C ASN A 377 23.78 4.13 25.40
N THR A 378 22.68 4.19 24.65
CA THR A 378 21.32 4.31 25.18
C THR A 378 20.50 3.07 24.81
N TYR A 379 19.23 3.06 25.18
CA TYR A 379 18.25 2.03 24.84
C TYR A 379 17.08 2.63 24.07
N CYS A 380 16.54 1.87 23.12
CA CYS A 380 15.37 2.28 22.34
C CYS A 380 14.15 2.50 23.25
N PRO A 381 13.40 3.60 23.08
CA PRO A 381 12.29 3.97 23.96
C PRO A 381 11.25 2.85 24.06
N GLY A 382 10.79 2.53 25.26
CA GLY A 382 9.81 1.48 25.53
C GLY A 382 10.33 0.04 25.32
N THR A 383 11.64 -0.17 25.21
CA THR A 383 12.26 -1.49 24.99
C THR A 383 13.57 -1.63 25.76
N SER A 384 14.15 -2.84 25.76
CA SER A 384 15.50 -3.10 26.27
C SER A 384 16.57 -3.19 25.19
N ILE A 385 16.29 -2.76 23.96
CA ILE A 385 17.18 -2.94 22.81
C ILE A 385 18.28 -1.86 22.87
N PRO A 386 19.57 -2.22 22.98
CA PRO A 386 20.65 -1.24 23.09
C PRO A 386 20.96 -0.58 21.74
N VAL A 387 21.28 0.71 21.78
CA VAL A 387 21.81 1.47 20.64
C VAL A 387 23.35 1.50 20.70
N ARG A 388 23.99 1.07 19.61
CA ARG A 388 25.42 0.85 19.51
C ARG A 388 26.03 1.62 18.33
N PRO A 389 27.30 2.05 18.41
CA PRO A 389 28.00 2.63 17.26
C PRO A 389 28.22 1.58 16.16
N THR A 390 28.16 1.97 14.89
CA THR A 390 28.40 1.06 13.75
C THR A 390 29.73 0.32 13.85
N GLN A 391 30.77 0.99 14.34
CA GLN A 391 32.12 0.43 14.50
C GLN A 391 32.20 -0.67 15.58
N SER A 392 31.16 -0.84 16.40
CA SER A 392 31.09 -1.92 17.38
C SER A 392 30.59 -3.25 16.81
N LEU A 393 30.13 -3.29 15.55
CA LEU A 393 29.57 -4.50 14.94
C LEU A 393 30.52 -5.72 15.00
N PRO A 394 31.84 -5.59 14.73
CA PRO A 394 32.77 -6.72 14.85
C PRO A 394 32.97 -7.26 16.28
N GLN A 395 32.60 -6.49 17.31
CA GLN A 395 32.66 -6.92 18.71
C GLN A 395 31.33 -7.53 19.19
N LEU A 396 30.24 -7.29 18.44
CA LEU A 396 28.92 -7.84 18.71
C LEU A 396 28.72 -9.21 18.04
N GLU A 397 29.47 -9.51 16.98
CA GLU A 397 29.36 -10.79 16.26
C GLU A 397 29.88 -11.98 17.08
N ASP A 398 29.19 -13.11 16.97
CA ASP A 398 29.51 -14.37 17.64
C ASP A 398 29.80 -15.51 16.63
N GLY A 399 30.11 -15.14 15.38
CA GLY A 399 30.34 -16.06 14.27
C GLY A 399 29.10 -16.40 13.45
N ARG A 400 27.91 -15.94 13.85
CA ARG A 400 26.66 -16.09 13.07
C ARG A 400 26.58 -15.04 11.94
N PRO A 401 25.93 -15.36 10.80
CA PRO A 401 25.58 -14.35 9.82
C PRO A 401 24.57 -13.34 10.41
N ILE A 402 24.54 -12.12 9.86
CA ILE A 402 23.84 -10.98 10.44
C ILE A 402 22.69 -10.55 9.54
N ALA A 403 21.49 -10.42 10.09
CA ALA A 403 20.35 -9.80 9.44
C ALA A 403 20.09 -8.42 10.06
N ILE A 404 20.04 -7.38 9.24
CA ILE A 404 19.90 -5.98 9.66
C ILE A 404 18.61 -5.40 9.10
N LEU A 405 17.65 -5.08 9.97
CA LEU A 405 16.51 -4.24 9.59
C LEU A 405 16.93 -2.79 9.42
N VAL A 406 16.81 -2.26 8.21
CA VAL A 406 17.19 -0.88 7.87
C VAL A 406 16.05 0.06 8.24
N LEU A 407 16.03 0.53 9.49
CA LEU A 407 15.05 1.48 10.00
C LEU A 407 15.23 2.89 9.39
N ALA A 408 16.47 3.25 9.05
CA ALA A 408 16.79 4.47 8.31
C ALA A 408 16.88 4.22 6.78
N TRP A 409 15.90 3.49 6.23
CA TRP A 409 15.85 3.01 4.84
C TRP A 409 16.07 4.09 3.77
N ASN A 410 15.69 5.34 4.03
CA ASN A 410 15.91 6.45 3.11
C ASN A 410 17.39 6.84 2.91
N PHE A 411 18.30 6.22 3.67
CA PHE A 411 19.75 6.33 3.53
C PHE A 411 20.40 4.96 3.26
N PHE A 412 19.64 4.00 2.70
CA PHE A 412 20.08 2.62 2.56
C PHE A 412 21.45 2.47 1.88
N ASP A 413 21.73 3.21 0.81
CA ASP A 413 23.02 3.12 0.11
C ASP A 413 24.19 3.54 1.01
N GLU A 414 24.07 4.65 1.74
CA GLU A 414 25.08 5.10 2.69
C GLU A 414 25.26 4.09 3.83
N ILE A 415 24.15 3.52 4.31
CA ILE A 415 24.14 2.50 5.37
C ILE A 415 24.82 1.22 4.89
N ALA A 416 24.52 0.76 3.68
CA ALA A 416 25.12 -0.42 3.08
C ALA A 416 26.64 -0.24 2.96
N ASP A 417 27.10 0.94 2.52
CA ASP A 417 28.53 1.26 2.45
C ASP A 417 29.21 1.29 3.82
N LYS A 418 28.53 1.81 4.85
CA LYS A 418 29.05 1.80 6.22
C LYS A 418 29.12 0.38 6.79
N LEU A 419 28.11 -0.45 6.52
CA LEU A 419 28.11 -1.85 6.93
C LEU A 419 29.27 -2.62 6.26
N ARG A 420 29.53 -2.40 4.97
CA ARG A 420 30.71 -2.96 4.27
C ARG A 420 32.02 -2.52 4.91
N LYS A 421 32.11 -1.26 5.32
CA LYS A 421 33.31 -0.66 5.95
C LYS A 421 33.41 -0.91 7.46
N SER A 422 32.44 -1.58 8.07
CA SER A 422 32.38 -1.81 9.53
C SER A 422 33.49 -2.73 10.04
N GLY A 423 34.10 -3.52 9.14
CA GLY A 423 35.12 -4.50 9.49
C GLY A 423 34.57 -5.86 9.92
N THR A 424 33.25 -6.08 9.85
CA THR A 424 32.66 -7.41 10.09
C THR A 424 33.15 -8.43 9.06
N LYS A 425 33.37 -9.66 9.51
CA LYS A 425 33.74 -10.78 8.63
C LYS A 425 32.55 -11.67 8.29
N GLN A 426 31.38 -11.40 8.87
CA GLN A 426 30.17 -12.21 8.69
C GLN A 426 29.40 -11.79 7.44
N GLU A 427 28.61 -12.71 6.88
CA GLU A 427 27.61 -12.36 5.88
C GLU A 427 26.61 -11.37 6.49
N VAL A 428 26.30 -10.28 5.77
CA VAL A 428 25.27 -9.31 6.17
C VAL A 428 24.14 -9.31 5.15
N VAL A 429 22.92 -9.48 5.65
CA VAL A 429 21.68 -9.34 4.88
C VAL A 429 20.90 -8.14 5.40
N ALA A 430 20.54 -7.21 4.52
CA ALA A 430 19.75 -6.04 4.84
C ALA A 430 18.28 -6.25 4.47
N LEU A 431 17.40 -5.96 5.42
CA LEU A 431 15.94 -5.93 5.26
C LEU A 431 15.52 -4.47 5.13
N VAL A 432 15.02 -4.06 3.97
CA VAL A 432 14.63 -2.68 3.68
C VAL A 432 13.11 -2.62 3.61
N PRO A 433 12.41 -1.95 4.55
CA PRO A 433 10.94 -1.99 4.63
C PRO A 433 10.21 -1.11 3.60
N PHE A 434 10.88 -0.07 3.07
CA PHE A 434 10.27 0.93 2.17
C PHE A 434 11.28 1.42 1.11
N PRO A 435 10.82 1.99 -0.02
CA PRO A 435 9.42 2.15 -0.45
C PRO A 435 8.78 0.82 -0.90
N GLU A 436 9.63 -0.16 -1.25
CA GLU A 436 9.23 -1.52 -1.57
C GLU A 436 9.97 -2.48 -0.64
N PRO A 437 9.26 -3.29 0.17
CA PRO A 437 9.90 -4.20 1.10
C PRO A 437 10.79 -5.19 0.37
N SER A 438 12.08 -5.21 0.70
CA SER A 438 13.08 -5.98 -0.04
C SER A 438 14.20 -6.49 0.86
N VAL A 439 14.83 -7.59 0.43
CA VAL A 439 15.96 -8.22 1.11
C VAL A 439 17.18 -8.19 0.21
N HIS A 440 18.30 -7.69 0.72
CA HIS A 440 19.56 -7.51 -0.01
C HIS A 440 20.69 -8.21 0.70
N ARG A 441 21.46 -9.05 0.00
CA ARG A 441 22.75 -9.53 0.51
C ARG A 441 23.81 -8.49 0.20
N LEU A 442 24.54 -8.05 1.23
CA LEU A 442 25.63 -7.08 1.07
C LEU A 442 26.94 -7.83 0.79
N GLY A 443 27.45 -7.71 -0.43
CA GLY A 443 28.80 -8.17 -0.77
C GLY A 443 29.90 -7.28 -0.17
N VAL A 444 31.16 -7.74 -0.24
CA VAL A 444 32.32 -7.02 0.32
C VAL A 444 32.56 -5.71 -0.45
N ARG A 445 32.24 -5.70 -1.74
CA ARG A 445 32.25 -4.50 -2.60
C ARG A 445 30.82 -4.08 -3.00
N ALA A 446 30.65 -2.83 -3.43
CA ALA A 446 29.33 -2.28 -3.77
C ALA A 446 28.69 -2.94 -5.00
N ASP A 447 29.50 -3.34 -5.97
CA ASP A 447 29.13 -4.07 -7.18
C ASP A 447 28.75 -5.54 -6.94
N GLU A 448 29.00 -6.07 -5.73
CA GLU A 448 28.65 -7.44 -5.31
C GLU A 448 27.31 -7.49 -4.56
N GLN A 449 26.53 -6.41 -4.52
CA GLN A 449 25.20 -6.40 -3.91
C GLN A 449 24.22 -7.26 -4.70
N GLN A 450 23.57 -8.21 -4.01
CA GLN A 450 22.58 -9.08 -4.64
C GLN A 450 21.20 -8.85 -4.02
N HIS A 451 20.26 -8.37 -4.84
CA HIS A 451 18.84 -8.38 -4.49
C HIS A 451 18.34 -9.82 -4.38
N LEU A 452 17.83 -10.22 -3.22
CA LEU A 452 17.38 -11.60 -2.97
C LEU A 452 15.90 -11.80 -3.27
N ARG A 453 15.05 -10.87 -2.83
CA ARG A 453 13.57 -10.92 -3.00
C ARG A 453 12.90 -9.61 -2.57
N SER A 454 11.72 -9.32 -3.12
CA SER A 454 10.79 -8.27 -2.67
C SER A 454 9.47 -8.87 -2.15
N LEU A 455 8.76 -8.15 -1.29
CA LEU A 455 7.36 -8.44 -1.00
C LEU A 455 6.52 -8.16 -2.25
N PHE A 456 5.87 -9.21 -2.78
CA PHE A 456 4.81 -9.06 -3.76
C PHE A 456 3.53 -8.58 -3.06
N HIS A 457 3.39 -7.28 -2.83
CA HIS A 457 2.12 -6.72 -2.42
C HIS A 457 1.83 -5.40 -3.15
N HIS A 458 0.93 -5.48 -4.12
CA HIS A 458 0.07 -4.36 -4.48
C HIS A 458 -1.31 -4.62 -3.86
N PRO A 459 -1.84 -3.80 -2.93
CA PRO A 459 -3.24 -3.45 -3.01
C PRO A 459 -3.27 -2.41 -4.13
N THR A 460 -3.49 -2.90 -5.34
CA THR A 460 -3.47 -2.06 -6.51
C THR A 460 -4.60 -1.01 -6.37
N PRO A 461 -4.35 0.31 -6.45
CA PRO A 461 -5.10 1.05 -7.47
C PRO A 461 -4.66 0.37 -8.74
N ILE A 462 -5.50 -0.49 -9.30
CA ILE A 462 -5.06 -1.27 -10.46
C ILE A 462 -4.69 -0.26 -11.52
N PRO A 463 -3.43 -0.26 -12.02
CA PRO A 463 -3.15 0.43 -13.25
C PRO A 463 -4.07 -0.21 -14.28
N ASN A 464 -5.12 0.49 -14.66
CA ASN A 464 -5.80 0.25 -15.91
C ASN A 464 -5.07 1.16 -16.89
N PRO A 465 -3.92 0.73 -17.46
CA PRO A 465 -3.17 1.56 -18.41
C PRO A 465 -4.03 1.93 -19.62
N MET A 466 -5.09 1.15 -19.84
CA MET A 466 -6.06 1.30 -20.90
C MET A 466 -7.38 1.94 -20.44
N ARG A 467 -7.42 2.61 -19.26
CA ARG A 467 -8.67 3.19 -18.72
C ARG A 467 -9.28 4.24 -19.65
N ASN A 468 -8.43 5.01 -20.32
CA ASN A 468 -8.83 6.08 -21.22
C ASN A 468 -8.64 5.70 -22.69
N ALA A 469 -8.25 4.45 -22.97
CA ALA A 469 -8.14 3.97 -24.34
C ALA A 469 -9.52 3.65 -24.90
N SER A 470 -9.72 3.91 -26.19
CA SER A 470 -10.91 3.43 -26.90
C SER A 470 -10.81 1.91 -27.04
N ARG A 471 -11.51 1.18 -26.17
CA ARG A 471 -11.57 -0.29 -26.18
C ARG A 471 -12.92 -0.79 -25.67
N ARG A 472 -13.25 -2.03 -25.99
CA ARG A 472 -14.32 -2.79 -25.33
C ARG A 472 -13.93 -3.02 -23.87
N ASN A 473 -14.91 -2.88 -22.99
CA ASN A 473 -14.69 -3.16 -21.57
C ASN A 473 -14.66 -4.67 -21.35
N THR A 474 -14.20 -5.04 -20.16
CA THR A 474 -14.13 -6.41 -19.69
C THR A 474 -15.09 -6.58 -18.51
N ALA A 475 -15.95 -7.57 -18.62
CA ALA A 475 -16.96 -7.91 -17.65
C ALA A 475 -16.77 -9.35 -17.16
N MET A 476 -17.13 -9.62 -15.92
CA MET A 476 -17.30 -10.98 -15.42
C MET A 476 -18.62 -11.11 -14.68
N VAL A 477 -19.31 -12.23 -14.92
CA VAL A 477 -20.46 -12.64 -14.10
C VAL A 477 -20.02 -13.80 -13.23
N THR A 478 -20.24 -13.71 -11.93
CA THR A 478 -19.87 -14.75 -11.00
C THR A 478 -20.99 -15.00 -10.00
N HIS A 479 -20.96 -16.15 -9.34
CA HIS A 479 -21.91 -16.47 -8.28
C HIS A 479 -21.18 -17.06 -7.07
N PHE A 480 -21.68 -16.72 -5.88
CA PHE A 480 -21.10 -17.14 -4.62
C PHE A 480 -22.17 -17.41 -3.57
N ARG A 481 -21.83 -18.28 -2.61
CA ARG A 481 -22.57 -18.53 -1.37
C ARG A 481 -21.55 -18.95 -0.32
N ASN A 482 -21.48 -18.22 0.77
CA ASN A 482 -20.64 -18.56 1.92
C ASN A 482 -19.18 -18.89 1.54
N GLU A 483 -18.55 -17.92 0.87
CA GLU A 483 -17.22 -17.96 0.29
C GLU A 483 -16.17 -17.15 1.06
N GLU A 484 -16.32 -16.94 2.37
CA GLU A 484 -15.43 -16.09 3.17
C GLU A 484 -13.93 -16.41 2.97
N LEU A 485 -13.58 -17.67 2.73
CA LEU A 485 -12.21 -18.12 2.55
C LEU A 485 -11.58 -17.69 1.21
N LEU A 486 -12.22 -18.03 0.08
CA LEU A 486 -11.62 -17.82 -1.25
C LEU A 486 -11.90 -16.44 -1.82
N LEU A 487 -12.98 -15.80 -1.40
CA LEU A 487 -13.45 -14.56 -2.00
C LEU A 487 -12.43 -13.41 -1.96
N PRO A 488 -11.66 -13.19 -0.88
CA PRO A 488 -10.61 -12.16 -0.88
C PRO A 488 -9.54 -12.41 -1.96
N PHE A 489 -9.09 -13.65 -2.10
CA PHE A 489 -8.11 -14.01 -3.13
C PHE A 489 -8.69 -13.85 -4.53
N PHE A 490 -9.94 -14.26 -4.72
CA PHE A 490 -10.65 -14.15 -5.99
C PHE A 490 -10.77 -12.69 -6.43
N ILE A 491 -11.15 -11.80 -5.51
CA ILE A 491 -11.28 -10.37 -5.79
C ILE A 491 -9.92 -9.77 -6.15
N ILE A 492 -8.90 -9.97 -5.31
CA ILE A 492 -7.56 -9.40 -5.51
C ILE A 492 -6.97 -9.85 -6.85
N HIS A 493 -7.16 -11.13 -7.22
CA HIS A 493 -6.64 -11.71 -8.45
C HIS A 493 -7.32 -11.14 -9.70
N HIS A 494 -8.64 -10.99 -9.70
CA HIS A 494 -9.41 -10.64 -10.89
C HIS A 494 -9.67 -9.14 -11.05
N ALA A 495 -9.59 -8.37 -9.95
CA ALA A 495 -9.79 -6.92 -10.01
C ALA A 495 -8.95 -6.26 -11.13
N PRO A 496 -7.67 -6.65 -11.35
CA PRO A 496 -6.87 -6.09 -12.43
C PRO A 496 -7.39 -6.32 -13.85
N MET A 497 -8.17 -7.38 -14.03
CA MET A 497 -8.60 -7.90 -15.32
C MET A 497 -9.91 -7.28 -15.77
N PHE A 498 -10.87 -7.06 -14.87
CA PHE A 498 -12.26 -6.72 -15.22
C PHE A 498 -12.66 -5.30 -14.85
N ASP A 499 -13.18 -4.56 -15.82
CA ASP A 499 -13.71 -3.21 -15.63
C ASP A 499 -14.98 -3.24 -14.77
N GLN A 500 -15.78 -4.29 -14.90
CA GLN A 500 -16.97 -4.52 -14.07
C GLN A 500 -17.19 -5.99 -13.76
N VAL A 501 -17.82 -6.27 -12.62
CA VAL A 501 -18.24 -7.62 -12.24
C VAL A 501 -19.64 -7.59 -11.67
N ILE A 502 -20.44 -8.57 -12.06
CA ILE A 502 -21.72 -8.87 -11.42
C ILE A 502 -21.55 -10.14 -10.59
N ALA A 503 -21.63 -10.02 -9.28
CA ALA A 503 -21.53 -11.13 -8.34
C ALA A 503 -22.92 -11.47 -7.79
N ILE A 504 -23.46 -12.60 -8.21
CA ILE A 504 -24.77 -13.12 -7.81
C ILE A 504 -24.62 -13.84 -6.46
N ASP A 505 -25.13 -13.23 -5.41
CA ASP A 505 -25.14 -13.78 -4.06
C ASP A 505 -26.34 -14.72 -3.87
N TYR A 506 -26.07 -15.99 -3.63
CA TYR A 506 -27.08 -16.98 -3.27
C TYR A 506 -27.37 -16.92 -1.77
N ASN A 507 -27.74 -15.73 -1.28
CA ASN A 507 -28.12 -15.45 0.10
C ASN A 507 -27.08 -15.93 1.12
N SER A 508 -25.84 -15.44 0.99
CA SER A 508 -24.75 -15.75 1.92
C SER A 508 -25.11 -15.28 3.34
N THR A 509 -24.79 -16.14 4.32
CA THR A 509 -25.03 -15.92 5.74
C THR A 509 -23.73 -15.65 6.52
N ASP A 510 -22.57 -15.83 5.88
CA ASP A 510 -21.26 -15.51 6.42
C ASP A 510 -20.81 -14.09 6.02
N ARG A 511 -19.52 -13.79 6.18
CA ARG A 511 -18.95 -12.47 5.86
C ARG A 511 -18.68 -12.25 4.37
N SER A 512 -19.09 -13.14 3.45
CA SER A 512 -18.79 -13.02 2.02
C SER A 512 -19.25 -11.71 1.41
N VAL A 513 -20.48 -11.30 1.70
CA VAL A 513 -21.04 -10.05 1.17
C VAL A 513 -20.27 -8.85 1.72
N ASP A 514 -19.84 -8.91 2.98
CA ASP A 514 -19.04 -7.85 3.61
C ASP A 514 -17.64 -7.81 3.02
N LEU A 515 -16.97 -8.95 2.86
CA LEU A 515 -15.68 -9.03 2.19
C LEU A 515 -15.73 -8.52 0.75
N PHE A 516 -16.80 -8.82 0.01
CA PHE A 516 -16.94 -8.28 -1.33
C PHE A 516 -17.02 -6.75 -1.31
N LYS A 517 -17.78 -6.17 -0.37
CA LYS A 517 -17.83 -4.71 -0.19
C LYS A 517 -16.48 -4.13 0.26
N ASP A 518 -15.73 -4.86 1.08
CA ASP A 518 -14.45 -4.42 1.65
C ASP A 518 -13.31 -4.44 0.62
N TYR A 519 -13.27 -5.46 -0.25
CA TYR A 519 -12.14 -5.73 -1.13
C TYR A 519 -12.39 -5.42 -2.61
N ALA A 520 -13.64 -5.44 -3.10
CA ALA A 520 -13.92 -5.32 -4.54
C ALA A 520 -13.84 -3.88 -5.04
N PRO A 521 -13.41 -3.65 -6.29
CA PRO A 521 -13.53 -2.36 -6.94
C PRO A 521 -14.97 -1.84 -6.93
N SER A 522 -15.17 -0.53 -6.82
CA SER A 522 -16.51 0.08 -6.78
C SER A 522 -17.34 -0.13 -8.06
N SER A 523 -16.71 -0.52 -9.17
CA SER A 523 -17.40 -0.88 -10.41
C SER A 523 -18.04 -2.28 -10.36
N TRP A 524 -17.70 -3.09 -9.35
CA TRP A 524 -18.26 -4.41 -9.14
C TRP A 524 -19.55 -4.31 -8.33
N LYS A 525 -20.54 -5.14 -8.67
CA LYS A 525 -21.88 -5.11 -8.09
C LYS A 525 -22.24 -6.47 -7.53
N ILE A 526 -22.82 -6.48 -6.34
CA ILE A 526 -23.47 -7.66 -5.77
C ILE A 526 -24.95 -7.59 -6.08
N VAL A 527 -25.53 -8.69 -6.55
CA VAL A 527 -26.96 -8.82 -6.84
C VAL A 527 -27.50 -10.07 -6.16
N PRO A 528 -28.70 -10.03 -5.56
CA PRO A 528 -29.28 -11.23 -4.94
C PRO A 528 -29.69 -12.23 -6.02
N SER A 529 -29.55 -13.52 -5.73
CA SER A 529 -30.09 -14.58 -6.58
C SER A 529 -31.62 -14.56 -6.58
N GLU A 530 -32.22 -14.74 -7.76
CA GLU A 530 -33.68 -14.89 -7.93
C GLU A 530 -34.24 -16.12 -7.22
N THR A 531 -33.40 -17.11 -6.93
CA THR A 531 -33.78 -18.35 -6.24
C THR A 531 -33.41 -18.33 -4.76
N GLY A 532 -32.97 -17.17 -4.23
CA GLY A 532 -32.51 -17.04 -2.86
C GLY A 532 -31.30 -17.95 -2.60
N GLU A 533 -31.43 -18.88 -1.66
CA GLU A 533 -30.38 -19.86 -1.40
C GLU A 533 -30.42 -21.11 -2.29
N VAL A 534 -31.52 -21.33 -3.01
CA VAL A 534 -31.75 -22.55 -3.77
C VAL A 534 -30.87 -22.56 -5.02
N PHE A 535 -29.97 -23.55 -5.12
CA PHE A 535 -29.13 -23.75 -6.29
C PHE A 535 -29.87 -24.58 -7.36
N ASP A 536 -30.75 -23.92 -8.12
CA ASP A 536 -31.40 -24.50 -9.31
C ASP A 536 -30.50 -24.32 -10.53
N SER A 537 -30.07 -25.43 -11.15
CA SER A 537 -29.06 -25.43 -12.21
C SER A 537 -29.50 -24.62 -13.43
N ARG A 538 -30.78 -24.71 -13.82
CA ARG A 538 -31.31 -23.99 -14.99
C ARG A 538 -31.44 -22.50 -14.71
N LYS A 539 -31.88 -22.15 -13.50
CA LYS A 539 -31.98 -20.74 -13.07
C LYS A 539 -30.62 -20.11 -12.85
N CYS A 540 -29.61 -20.90 -12.45
CA CYS A 540 -28.23 -20.43 -12.34
C CYS A 540 -27.73 -19.90 -13.69
N ASP A 541 -27.78 -20.71 -14.75
CA ASP A 541 -27.33 -20.25 -16.07
C ASP A 541 -28.23 -19.14 -16.64
N ALA A 542 -29.55 -19.21 -16.40
CA ALA A 542 -30.49 -18.19 -16.86
C ALA A 542 -30.20 -16.80 -16.28
N GLN A 543 -29.84 -16.73 -14.99
CA GLN A 543 -29.45 -15.49 -14.34
C GLN A 543 -28.12 -14.95 -14.86
N VAL A 544 -27.14 -15.83 -15.12
CA VAL A 544 -25.88 -15.42 -15.76
C VAL A 544 -26.16 -14.81 -17.13
N MET A 545 -26.88 -15.52 -18.00
CA MET A 545 -27.25 -15.01 -19.34
C MET A 545 -28.08 -13.72 -19.27
N PHE A 546 -28.91 -13.54 -18.23
CA PHE A 546 -29.65 -12.29 -18.01
C PHE A 546 -28.69 -11.10 -17.80
N TRP A 547 -27.64 -11.27 -17.00
CA TRP A 547 -26.65 -10.22 -16.74
C TRP A 547 -25.69 -10.00 -17.91
N GLU A 548 -25.31 -11.05 -18.65
CA GLU A 548 -24.50 -10.91 -19.86
C GLU A 548 -25.20 -10.07 -20.95
N LYS A 549 -26.55 -10.10 -20.99
CA LYS A 549 -27.35 -9.24 -21.88
C LYS A 549 -27.36 -7.77 -21.49
N GLN A 550 -26.88 -7.41 -20.30
CA GLN A 550 -26.74 -6.02 -19.86
C GLN A 550 -25.40 -5.39 -20.26
N VAL A 551 -24.47 -6.20 -20.76
CA VAL A 551 -23.08 -5.81 -21.09
C VAL A 551 -22.71 -6.27 -22.50
N THR A 552 -23.59 -6.04 -23.49
CA THR A 552 -23.48 -6.61 -24.84
C THR A 552 -22.24 -6.16 -25.63
N GLU A 553 -21.69 -4.99 -25.29
CA GLU A 553 -20.51 -4.41 -25.94
C GLU A 553 -19.19 -4.83 -25.28
N ASP A 554 -19.28 -5.53 -24.14
CA ASP A 554 -18.12 -5.92 -23.35
C ASP A 554 -17.70 -7.36 -23.68
N TRP A 555 -16.42 -7.64 -23.46
CA TRP A 555 -15.96 -9.01 -23.32
C TRP A 555 -16.40 -9.55 -21.98
N VAL A 556 -17.22 -10.61 -21.96
CA VAL A 556 -17.77 -11.21 -20.75
C VAL A 556 -17.36 -12.65 -20.57
N VAL A 557 -17.12 -13.05 -19.32
CA VAL A 557 -16.88 -14.45 -18.92
C VAL A 557 -17.67 -14.79 -17.66
N ALA A 558 -18.21 -16.00 -17.60
CA ALA A 558 -18.88 -16.53 -16.42
C ALA A 558 -17.92 -17.41 -15.60
N LEU A 559 -17.62 -17.05 -14.35
CA LEU A 559 -16.74 -17.80 -13.45
C LEU A 559 -17.43 -18.12 -12.12
N THR A 560 -16.98 -19.17 -11.44
CA THR A 560 -17.30 -19.40 -10.01
C THR A 560 -16.15 -18.92 -9.13
N THR A 561 -16.38 -18.68 -7.84
CA THR A 561 -15.31 -18.27 -6.90
C THR A 561 -14.16 -19.29 -6.72
N THR A 562 -14.31 -20.50 -7.28
CA THR A 562 -13.24 -21.53 -7.35
C THR A 562 -12.44 -21.48 -8.64
N GLU A 563 -12.73 -20.55 -9.55
CA GLU A 563 -12.16 -20.49 -10.90
C GLU A 563 -11.39 -19.18 -11.06
N PHE A 564 -10.07 -19.27 -11.19
CA PHE A 564 -9.22 -18.10 -11.39
C PHE A 564 -8.74 -18.07 -12.84
N LEU A 565 -9.10 -17.01 -13.56
CA LEU A 565 -8.58 -16.76 -14.90
C LEU A 565 -7.11 -16.36 -14.80
N VAL A 566 -6.23 -17.13 -15.42
CA VAL A 566 -4.81 -16.80 -15.56
C VAL A 566 -4.59 -16.30 -16.98
N TYR A 567 -4.49 -14.97 -17.14
CA TYR A 567 -4.38 -14.30 -18.42
C TYR A 567 -3.57 -13.00 -18.28
N PRO A 568 -2.23 -13.11 -18.31
CA PRO A 568 -1.35 -11.96 -18.14
C PRO A 568 -1.64 -10.92 -19.22
N GLY A 569 -1.96 -9.69 -18.80
CA GLY A 569 -2.20 -8.59 -19.74
C GLY A 569 -3.53 -8.67 -20.50
N LEU A 570 -4.54 -9.40 -20.00
CA LEU A 570 -5.86 -9.60 -20.62
C LEU A 570 -6.39 -8.36 -21.39
N ARG A 571 -6.49 -7.21 -20.71
CA ARG A 571 -7.07 -5.99 -21.32
C ARG A 571 -6.27 -5.46 -22.50
N LEU A 572 -4.94 -5.56 -22.44
CA LEU A 572 -4.06 -5.09 -23.52
C LEU A 572 -4.21 -6.02 -24.73
N ASP A 573 -4.14 -7.33 -24.51
CA ASP A 573 -4.29 -8.32 -25.57
C ASP A 573 -5.67 -8.23 -26.26
N LEU A 574 -6.75 -8.07 -25.48
CA LEU A 574 -8.09 -7.86 -26.04
C LEU A 574 -8.20 -6.54 -26.82
N HIS A 575 -7.55 -5.47 -26.36
CA HIS A 575 -7.50 -4.21 -27.10
C HIS A 575 -6.75 -4.35 -28.43
N GLU A 576 -5.58 -4.98 -28.43
CA GLU A 576 -4.78 -5.22 -29.65
C GLU A 576 -5.50 -6.14 -30.66
N LYS A 577 -6.34 -7.05 -30.16
CA LYS A 577 -7.18 -7.95 -30.96
C LYS A 577 -8.47 -7.28 -31.45
N GLN A 578 -8.97 -6.24 -30.78
CA GLN A 578 -10.29 -5.67 -31.05
C GLN A 578 -10.48 -5.19 -32.50
N ASP A 579 -9.45 -4.59 -33.11
CA ASP A 579 -9.52 -4.13 -34.51
C ASP A 579 -9.31 -5.26 -35.52
N ARG A 580 -8.75 -6.39 -35.08
CA ARG A 580 -8.53 -7.59 -35.92
C ARG A 580 -9.77 -8.47 -36.04
N PHE A 581 -10.67 -8.40 -35.06
CA PHE A 581 -11.90 -9.20 -34.98
C PHE A 581 -13.12 -8.28 -34.87
N PRO A 582 -13.61 -7.74 -36.00
CA PRO A 582 -14.73 -6.80 -36.02
C PRO A 582 -16.09 -7.48 -35.79
N LEU A 583 -16.17 -8.82 -35.91
CA LEU A 583 -17.38 -9.58 -35.65
C LEU A 583 -17.51 -9.91 -34.15
N PRO A 584 -18.73 -10.21 -33.66
CA PRO A 584 -18.90 -10.90 -32.38
C PRO A 584 -17.93 -12.07 -32.27
N SER A 585 -17.38 -12.31 -31.09
CA SER A 585 -16.28 -13.28 -30.95
C SER A 585 -16.42 -14.14 -29.71
N ILE A 586 -15.88 -15.36 -29.80
CA ILE A 586 -15.83 -16.33 -28.71
C ILE A 586 -14.38 -16.80 -28.55
N MET A 587 -13.92 -16.85 -27.31
CA MET A 587 -12.61 -17.32 -26.92
C MET A 587 -12.75 -18.49 -25.96
N HIS A 588 -12.22 -19.64 -26.36
CA HIS A 588 -12.19 -20.84 -25.52
C HIS A 588 -10.99 -20.81 -24.57
N ILE A 589 -11.25 -20.97 -23.26
CA ILE A 589 -10.24 -20.96 -22.21
C ILE A 589 -10.24 -22.32 -21.50
N PRO A 590 -9.18 -23.13 -21.65
CA PRO A 590 -9.09 -24.43 -21.02
C PRO A 590 -8.96 -24.31 -19.50
N ASN A 591 -9.36 -25.35 -18.75
CA ASN A 591 -9.19 -25.38 -17.31
C ASN A 591 -8.01 -26.28 -16.88
N LEU A 592 -7.38 -25.93 -15.76
CA LEU A 592 -6.44 -26.77 -15.02
C LEU A 592 -7.04 -27.10 -13.66
N ALA A 593 -7.07 -28.40 -13.35
CA ALA A 593 -7.57 -28.87 -12.07
C ALA A 593 -6.48 -28.74 -11.00
N MET A 594 -6.62 -27.71 -10.17
CA MET A 594 -5.72 -27.42 -9.06
C MET A 594 -6.03 -28.34 -7.89
N THR A 595 -5.01 -29.04 -7.41
CA THR A 595 -5.05 -29.87 -6.20
C THR A 595 -4.36 -29.19 -5.02
N GLY A 596 -3.42 -28.26 -5.30
CA GLY A 596 -2.73 -27.50 -4.26
C GLY A 596 -1.89 -28.36 -3.31
N ASP A 597 -1.43 -27.74 -2.22
CA ASP A 597 -0.81 -28.43 -1.07
C ASP A 597 -1.46 -27.92 0.22
N ASP A 598 -2.46 -28.67 0.70
CA ASP A 598 -3.23 -28.30 1.89
C ASP A 598 -2.54 -28.64 3.21
N ARG A 599 -1.35 -29.23 3.17
CA ARG A 599 -0.51 -29.36 4.37
C ARG A 599 -0.05 -28.00 4.90
N ARG A 600 -0.24 -26.93 4.13
CA ARG A 600 0.17 -25.56 4.44
C ARG A 600 -1.07 -24.66 4.59
N PRO A 601 -1.21 -23.92 5.70
CA PRO A 601 -2.32 -22.98 5.85
C PRO A 601 -2.27 -21.89 4.79
N LEU A 602 -3.44 -21.35 4.43
CA LEU A 602 -3.53 -20.20 3.54
C LEU A 602 -3.08 -18.92 4.25
N LEU A 603 -2.29 -18.12 3.56
CA LEU A 603 -1.91 -16.77 3.92
C LEU A 603 -2.77 -15.80 3.13
N TYR A 604 -3.73 -15.15 3.78
CA TYR A 604 -4.72 -14.24 3.18
C TYR A 604 -4.14 -13.06 2.38
N PHE A 605 -2.85 -12.75 2.55
CA PHE A 605 -2.16 -11.65 1.87
C PHE A 605 -1.13 -12.10 0.83
N GLN A 606 -1.24 -13.35 0.34
CA GLN A 606 -0.45 -13.86 -0.78
C GLN A 606 -1.40 -14.34 -1.90
N PRO A 607 -1.05 -14.19 -3.20
CA PRO A 607 -1.87 -14.73 -4.28
C PRO A 607 -2.12 -16.23 -4.11
N LEU A 608 -3.38 -16.67 -4.21
CA LEU A 608 -3.75 -18.08 -4.02
C LEU A 608 -2.98 -18.99 -4.98
N LEU A 609 -2.81 -18.57 -6.24
CA LEU A 609 -2.00 -19.24 -7.25
C LEU A 609 -0.57 -19.55 -6.76
N ARG A 610 0.07 -18.64 -6.01
CA ARG A 610 1.42 -18.87 -5.48
C ARG A 610 1.47 -19.87 -4.33
N GLN A 611 0.35 -20.05 -3.64
CA GLN A 611 0.22 -20.93 -2.47
C GLN A 611 -0.32 -22.32 -2.82
N ARG A 612 -1.07 -22.42 -3.92
CA ARG A 612 -1.77 -23.62 -4.38
C ARG A 612 -1.47 -23.85 -5.87
N HIS A 613 -0.20 -24.11 -6.15
CA HIS A 613 0.38 -24.17 -7.50
C HIS A 613 0.54 -25.60 -8.06
N VAL A 614 -0.03 -26.59 -7.38
CA VAL A 614 -0.01 -28.00 -7.81
C VAL A 614 -1.30 -28.30 -8.57
N PHE A 615 -1.17 -28.92 -9.75
CA PHE A 615 -2.29 -29.33 -10.59
C PHE A 615 -2.13 -30.77 -11.08
N MET A 616 -3.22 -31.36 -11.58
CA MET A 616 -3.19 -32.72 -12.12
C MET A 616 -2.71 -32.77 -13.57
N GLU A 617 -1.76 -33.66 -13.87
CA GLU A 617 -1.14 -33.80 -15.20
C GLU A 617 -2.12 -34.26 -16.28
N ARG A 618 -3.03 -35.19 -15.95
CA ARG A 618 -4.07 -35.65 -16.88
C ARG A 618 -5.25 -34.70 -16.87
N LEU A 619 -5.19 -33.69 -17.76
CA LEU A 619 -6.27 -32.77 -18.13
C LEU A 619 -7.66 -33.45 -18.31
N ASN A 620 -7.70 -34.72 -18.72
CA ASN A 620 -8.93 -35.45 -19.01
C ASN A 620 -9.57 -36.19 -17.80
N ALA A 621 -9.01 -36.12 -16.59
CA ALA A 621 -9.53 -36.87 -15.45
C ALA A 621 -10.88 -36.33 -14.89
N ILE A 622 -11.23 -35.07 -15.16
CA ILE A 622 -12.49 -34.44 -14.72
C ILE A 622 -13.27 -33.82 -15.90
N GLY A 623 -13.36 -34.55 -17.02
CA GLY A 623 -14.10 -34.09 -18.21
C GLY A 623 -13.50 -32.85 -18.88
N GLN A 624 -13.83 -32.62 -20.15
CA GLN A 624 -13.45 -31.41 -20.87
C GLN A 624 -14.24 -30.21 -20.33
N TYR A 625 -13.81 -29.70 -19.17
CA TYR A 625 -14.38 -28.48 -18.60
C TYR A 625 -13.63 -27.27 -19.16
N SER A 626 -14.34 -26.22 -19.50
CA SER A 626 -13.72 -25.01 -20.02
C SER A 626 -14.62 -23.82 -19.76
N ARG A 627 -14.05 -22.64 -19.95
CA ARG A 627 -14.78 -21.39 -19.95
C ARG A 627 -14.67 -20.72 -21.29
N PHE A 628 -15.66 -19.90 -21.58
CA PHE A 628 -15.70 -19.15 -22.81
C PHE A 628 -15.85 -17.68 -22.44
N MET A 629 -14.93 -16.87 -22.93
CA MET A 629 -15.05 -15.42 -22.89
C MET A 629 -15.59 -14.99 -24.24
N HIS A 630 -16.59 -14.11 -24.28
CA HIS A 630 -17.28 -13.75 -25.52
C HIS A 630 -17.69 -12.29 -25.53
N TRP A 631 -17.92 -11.73 -26.72
CA TRP A 631 -18.50 -10.40 -26.89
C TRP A 631 -19.49 -10.42 -28.06
N GLY A 632 -20.57 -9.65 -27.97
CA GLY A 632 -21.56 -9.51 -29.04
C GLY A 632 -22.41 -10.76 -29.32
N THR A 633 -22.31 -11.82 -28.51
CA THR A 633 -23.09 -13.06 -28.68
C THR A 633 -24.19 -13.25 -27.63
N SER A 634 -24.34 -12.36 -26.65
CA SER A 634 -25.30 -12.50 -25.53
C SER A 634 -26.77 -12.67 -25.95
N SER A 635 -27.15 -12.25 -27.17
CA SER A 635 -28.51 -12.38 -27.71
C SER A 635 -28.79 -13.74 -28.38
N THR A 636 -27.73 -14.43 -28.84
CA THR A 636 -27.82 -15.70 -29.58
C THR A 636 -27.28 -16.88 -28.77
N HIS A 637 -26.48 -16.60 -27.74
CA HIS A 637 -25.83 -17.61 -26.91
C HIS A 637 -26.77 -18.27 -25.89
N ARG A 638 -26.52 -19.57 -25.63
CA ARG A 638 -27.12 -20.37 -24.54
C ARG A 638 -26.09 -21.26 -23.85
N TYR A 639 -26.15 -21.33 -22.52
CA TYR A 639 -25.35 -22.29 -21.75
C TYR A 639 -25.99 -23.67 -21.66
N ASP A 640 -25.12 -24.69 -21.52
CA ASP A 640 -25.53 -26.01 -21.04
C ASP A 640 -25.86 -25.95 -19.55
N ILE A 641 -26.86 -26.76 -19.16
CA ILE A 641 -27.48 -26.67 -17.85
C ILE A 641 -26.46 -26.99 -16.75
N GLY A 642 -26.27 -26.04 -15.83
CA GLY A 642 -25.44 -26.13 -14.64
C GLY A 642 -23.95 -26.12 -14.90
N ARG A 643 -23.50 -25.67 -16.08
CA ARG A 643 -22.07 -25.73 -16.43
C ARG A 643 -21.46 -24.44 -16.94
N HIS A 644 -22.26 -23.42 -17.28
CA HIS A 644 -21.78 -22.23 -18.02
C HIS A 644 -20.94 -22.63 -19.27
N VAL A 645 -21.25 -23.79 -19.87
CA VAL A 645 -20.54 -24.29 -21.05
C VAL A 645 -21.21 -23.69 -22.28
N TYR A 646 -20.41 -23.08 -23.14
CA TYR A 646 -20.93 -22.40 -24.30
C TYR A 646 -21.53 -23.43 -25.27
N ILE A 647 -22.87 -23.51 -25.39
CA ILE A 647 -23.50 -24.32 -26.43
C ILE A 647 -23.53 -23.51 -27.71
N ASP A 648 -22.80 -24.03 -28.69
CA ASP A 648 -22.90 -23.59 -30.07
C ASP A 648 -24.07 -24.35 -30.73
N ASP A 649 -25.16 -23.66 -31.07
CA ASP A 649 -26.39 -24.24 -31.67
C ASP A 649 -26.18 -24.66 -33.16
N ARG A 650 -24.97 -25.14 -33.47
CA ARG A 650 -24.42 -25.32 -34.82
C ARG A 650 -24.73 -26.65 -35.46
N GLN A 651 -25.97 -27.13 -35.33
CA GLN A 651 -26.51 -27.92 -36.45
C GLN A 651 -26.73 -27.06 -37.70
N ASN A 652 -26.65 -25.72 -37.61
CA ASN A 652 -26.69 -24.80 -38.74
C ASN A 652 -25.44 -23.91 -38.82
N LYS A 653 -24.46 -24.32 -39.64
CA LYS A 653 -23.32 -23.49 -40.06
C LYS A 653 -23.81 -22.18 -40.72
N THR A 654 -23.93 -21.10 -39.95
CA THR A 654 -24.02 -19.75 -40.52
C THR A 654 -23.06 -18.78 -39.84
N THR A 655 -22.16 -18.30 -40.69
CA THR A 655 -21.26 -17.15 -40.64
C THR A 655 -21.75 -15.98 -39.77
N GLY A 656 -20.88 -15.47 -38.88
CA GLY A 656 -21.13 -14.22 -38.14
C GLY A 656 -20.41 -14.06 -36.80
N VAL A 657 -19.64 -15.06 -36.35
CA VAL A 657 -18.89 -15.02 -35.07
C VAL A 657 -17.46 -15.53 -35.29
N ASP A 658 -16.47 -14.80 -34.77
CA ASP A 658 -15.06 -15.19 -34.81
C ASP A 658 -14.68 -16.08 -33.62
N TYR A 659 -13.88 -17.12 -33.88
CA TYR A 659 -13.28 -17.94 -32.83
C TYR A 659 -11.84 -17.50 -32.62
N ILE A 660 -11.55 -16.99 -31.43
CA ILE A 660 -10.25 -16.42 -31.10
C ILE A 660 -9.47 -17.39 -30.21
N ASP A 661 -8.17 -17.50 -30.49
CA ASP A 661 -7.23 -18.22 -29.64
C ASP A 661 -6.98 -17.45 -28.33
N SER A 662 -7.17 -18.14 -27.20
CA SER A 662 -6.81 -17.65 -25.86
C SER A 662 -5.30 -17.68 -25.61
N GLY A 663 -4.53 -18.22 -26.56
CA GLY A 663 -3.08 -18.33 -26.47
C GLY A 663 -2.68 -19.31 -25.38
N ASP A 664 -2.12 -18.79 -24.30
CA ASP A 664 -1.58 -19.59 -23.19
C ASP A 664 -2.43 -19.44 -21.91
N ALA A 665 -3.57 -18.75 -22.01
CA ALA A 665 -4.47 -18.52 -20.89
C ALA A 665 -5.20 -19.79 -20.46
N TYR A 666 -5.53 -19.88 -19.17
CA TYR A 666 -6.27 -21.00 -18.61
C TYR A 666 -7.07 -20.59 -17.37
N ILE A 667 -8.03 -21.42 -16.99
CA ILE A 667 -8.76 -21.32 -15.72
C ILE A 667 -8.10 -22.26 -14.71
N ALA A 668 -7.45 -21.72 -13.69
CA ALA A 668 -7.07 -22.50 -12.52
C ALA A 668 -8.34 -22.79 -11.71
N LYS A 669 -8.72 -24.06 -11.57
CA LYS A 669 -9.93 -24.46 -10.86
C LYS A 669 -9.62 -25.30 -9.62
N TRP A 670 -10.06 -24.81 -8.47
CA TRP A 670 -9.85 -25.43 -7.16
C TRP A 670 -10.98 -26.41 -6.84
N TYR A 671 -10.77 -27.69 -7.17
CA TYR A 671 -11.83 -28.69 -7.05
C TYR A 671 -12.04 -29.19 -5.62
N VAL A 672 -10.96 -29.33 -4.85
CA VAL A 672 -10.96 -29.96 -3.51
C VAL A 672 -10.08 -29.23 -2.49
N THR A 673 -9.30 -28.25 -2.92
CA THR A 673 -8.39 -27.43 -2.10
C THR A 673 -8.89 -25.98 -2.08
N PRO A 674 -8.82 -25.23 -0.97
CA PRO A 674 -8.34 -25.64 0.34
C PRO A 674 -9.26 -26.66 1.01
N TRP A 675 -8.65 -27.71 1.55
CA TRP A 675 -9.30 -28.74 2.32
C TRP A 675 -9.25 -28.44 3.82
N PRO A 676 -10.35 -28.67 4.58
CA PRO A 676 -11.62 -29.29 4.16
C PRO A 676 -12.68 -28.31 3.62
N GLU A 677 -12.39 -27.02 3.56
CA GLU A 677 -13.37 -25.95 3.41
C GLU A 677 -14.10 -26.00 2.06
N GLN A 678 -13.40 -26.30 0.96
CA GLN A 678 -14.05 -26.46 -0.36
C GLN A 678 -15.11 -27.55 -0.36
N ILE A 679 -14.94 -28.56 0.47
CA ILE A 679 -15.91 -29.65 0.53
C ILE A 679 -17.07 -29.31 1.45
N ALA A 680 -16.80 -28.66 2.59
CA ALA A 680 -17.86 -28.13 3.44
C ALA A 680 -18.82 -27.25 2.63
N ARG A 681 -18.29 -26.41 1.73
CA ARG A 681 -19.07 -25.63 0.77
C ARG A 681 -19.89 -26.52 -0.18
N LYS A 682 -19.30 -27.57 -0.77
CA LYS A 682 -20.06 -28.47 -1.66
C LYS A 682 -21.24 -29.14 -0.97
N VAL A 683 -21.05 -29.56 0.29
CA VAL A 683 -22.11 -30.11 1.15
C VAL A 683 -23.20 -29.07 1.37
N GLU A 684 -22.82 -27.82 1.65
CA GLU A 684 -23.76 -26.74 1.85
C GLU A 684 -24.60 -26.46 0.59
N VAL A 685 -23.95 -26.32 -0.56
CA VAL A 685 -24.64 -26.16 -1.85
C VAL A 685 -25.55 -27.36 -2.12
N GLY A 686 -25.10 -28.59 -1.86
CA GLY A 686 -25.89 -29.81 -2.06
C GLY A 686 -27.20 -29.85 -1.28
N ARG A 687 -27.27 -29.20 -0.10
CA ARG A 687 -28.53 -29.05 0.68
C ARG A 687 -29.57 -28.21 -0.05
N THR A 688 -29.11 -27.26 -0.85
CA THR A 688 -29.96 -26.26 -1.52
C THR A 688 -30.42 -26.70 -2.91
N ILE A 689 -29.94 -27.84 -3.42
CA ILE A 689 -30.30 -28.33 -4.76
C ILE A 689 -31.74 -28.87 -4.75
N PRO A 690 -32.61 -28.42 -5.68
CA PRO A 690 -33.97 -28.93 -5.82
C PRO A 690 -34.04 -30.43 -6.14
N GLU A 691 -35.10 -31.10 -5.69
CA GLU A 691 -35.30 -32.53 -5.92
C GLU A 691 -35.34 -32.91 -7.40
N ARG A 692 -35.91 -32.05 -8.25
CA ARG A 692 -35.91 -32.22 -9.71
C ARG A 692 -34.48 -32.33 -10.28
N ASP A 693 -33.58 -31.48 -9.81
CA ASP A 693 -32.20 -31.42 -10.28
C ASP A 693 -31.40 -32.62 -9.75
N LYS A 694 -31.69 -33.06 -8.51
CA LYS A 694 -31.16 -34.32 -7.94
C LYS A 694 -31.54 -35.53 -8.78
N GLN A 695 -32.83 -35.66 -9.13
CA GLN A 695 -33.34 -36.75 -9.98
C GLN A 695 -32.74 -36.72 -11.39
N ALA A 696 -32.44 -35.54 -11.93
CA ALA A 696 -31.78 -35.36 -13.22
C ALA A 696 -30.24 -35.46 -13.16
N ASN A 697 -29.67 -35.73 -11.97
CA ASN A 697 -28.24 -35.78 -11.72
C ASN A 697 -27.47 -34.48 -12.08
N LEU A 698 -28.15 -33.33 -12.00
CA LEU A 698 -27.58 -32.00 -12.23
C LEU A 698 -26.92 -31.51 -10.93
N GLY A 699 -25.65 -31.10 -11.01
CA GLY A 699 -24.88 -30.72 -9.82
C GLY A 699 -24.40 -31.92 -8.98
N TYR A 700 -24.27 -33.10 -9.60
CA TYR A 700 -23.83 -34.37 -8.99
C TYR A 700 -22.69 -34.24 -7.96
N GLN A 701 -21.67 -33.41 -8.23
CA GLN A 701 -20.54 -33.18 -7.32
C GLN A 701 -20.95 -32.60 -5.95
N HIS A 702 -22.05 -31.85 -5.88
CA HIS A 702 -22.61 -31.30 -4.66
C HIS A 702 -23.57 -32.31 -4.00
N ILE A 703 -24.38 -33.01 -4.81
CA ILE A 703 -25.33 -34.03 -4.36
C ILE A 703 -24.60 -35.15 -3.63
N ARG A 704 -23.58 -35.74 -4.26
CA ARG A 704 -22.79 -36.81 -3.63
C ARG A 704 -22.15 -36.37 -2.33
N ALA A 705 -21.55 -35.18 -2.31
CA ALA A 705 -20.90 -34.64 -1.11
C ALA A 705 -21.90 -34.51 0.04
N PHE A 706 -23.13 -34.04 -0.26
CA PHE A 706 -24.20 -33.91 0.72
C PHE A 706 -24.74 -35.26 1.21
N GLU A 707 -25.11 -36.17 0.30
CA GLU A 707 -25.77 -37.44 0.65
C GLU A 707 -24.83 -38.44 1.34
N GLN A 708 -23.56 -38.48 0.93
CA GLN A 708 -22.59 -39.48 1.39
C GLN A 708 -21.64 -38.92 2.46
N GLY A 709 -21.73 -37.62 2.74
CA GLY A 709 -20.99 -36.91 3.81
C GLY A 709 -19.48 -37.08 3.71
N ALA A 710 -18.80 -37.06 4.87
CA ALA A 710 -17.33 -37.08 4.97
C ALA A 710 -16.64 -38.26 4.26
N LYS A 711 -17.31 -39.42 4.12
CA LYS A 711 -16.71 -40.62 3.53
C LYS A 711 -16.45 -40.49 2.03
N GLU A 712 -17.43 -40.00 1.28
CA GLU A 712 -17.28 -39.77 -0.16
C GLU A 712 -16.35 -38.60 -0.44
N VAL A 713 -16.38 -37.61 0.44
CA VAL A 713 -15.50 -36.44 0.45
C VAL A 713 -14.03 -36.85 0.55
N ILE A 714 -13.69 -37.71 1.51
CA ILE A 714 -12.35 -38.29 1.64
C ILE A 714 -12.01 -39.15 0.42
N ARG A 715 -12.96 -39.97 -0.06
CA ARG A 715 -12.75 -40.81 -1.24
C ARG A 715 -12.41 -39.99 -2.49
N ILE A 716 -13.13 -38.91 -2.77
CA ILE A 716 -12.87 -38.01 -3.92
C ILE A 716 -11.50 -37.35 -3.79
N HIS A 717 -11.18 -36.84 -2.60
CA HIS A 717 -9.87 -36.27 -2.34
C HIS A 717 -8.76 -37.30 -2.58
N ASP A 718 -8.85 -38.49 -1.98
CA ASP A 718 -7.84 -39.54 -2.09
C ASP A 718 -7.71 -40.04 -3.53
N ASP A 719 -8.83 -40.23 -4.23
CA ASP A 719 -8.84 -40.57 -5.66
C ASP A 719 -8.09 -39.53 -6.50
N LEU A 720 -8.33 -38.22 -6.24
CA LEU A 720 -7.65 -37.13 -6.94
C LEU A 720 -6.15 -37.06 -6.60
N MET A 721 -5.81 -37.31 -5.34
CA MET A 721 -4.41 -37.32 -4.88
C MET A 721 -3.62 -38.54 -5.39
N ARG A 722 -4.28 -39.59 -5.90
CA ARG A 722 -3.61 -40.73 -6.57
C ARG A 722 -3.18 -40.44 -8.01
N HIS A 723 -3.67 -39.37 -8.64
CA HIS A 723 -3.26 -39.00 -9.99
C HIS A 723 -1.87 -38.36 -10.01
N ALA A 724 -1.19 -38.40 -11.16
CA ALA A 724 0.08 -37.71 -11.34
C ALA A 724 -0.13 -36.19 -11.20
N GLN A 725 0.66 -35.58 -10.32
CA GLN A 725 0.62 -34.16 -10.01
C GLN A 725 1.84 -33.44 -10.56
N VAL A 726 1.61 -32.23 -11.03
CA VAL A 726 2.62 -31.31 -11.51
C VAL A 726 2.62 -30.10 -10.60
N ASP A 727 3.78 -29.85 -10.01
CA ASP A 727 4.07 -28.65 -9.25
C ASP A 727 4.60 -27.58 -10.22
N LEU A 728 3.86 -26.48 -10.42
CA LEU A 728 4.27 -25.39 -11.32
C LEU A 728 5.53 -24.65 -10.86
N CYS A 729 6.07 -25.00 -9.70
CA CYS A 729 7.21 -24.37 -9.07
C CYS A 729 8.43 -25.30 -9.00
N ASP A 730 8.27 -26.60 -9.23
CA ASP A 730 9.38 -27.55 -9.39
C ASP A 730 9.91 -27.57 -10.83
N ASP A 731 11.11 -27.02 -11.06
CA ASP A 731 11.75 -26.96 -12.38
C ASP A 731 12.20 -28.35 -12.90
N LYS A 732 12.24 -29.39 -12.07
CA LYS A 732 12.85 -30.68 -12.46
C LYS A 732 11.99 -31.53 -13.40
N ARG A 733 10.72 -31.18 -13.64
CA ARG A 733 9.78 -31.97 -14.47
C ARG A 733 9.34 -31.31 -15.79
N THR A 734 9.96 -30.22 -16.23
CA THR A 734 9.51 -29.44 -17.41
C THR A 734 10.02 -29.97 -18.76
N GLN A 735 10.02 -31.29 -19.01
CA GLN A 735 10.35 -31.84 -20.34
C GLN A 735 9.15 -31.80 -21.31
N ASP A 736 7.93 -31.62 -20.81
CA ASP A 736 6.72 -31.44 -21.62
C ASP A 736 6.52 -29.96 -22.00
N ALA A 737 6.44 -29.68 -23.30
CA ALA A 737 6.27 -28.34 -23.85
C ALA A 737 4.95 -27.66 -23.42
N SER A 738 3.89 -28.44 -23.19
CA SER A 738 2.58 -27.95 -22.74
C SER A 738 2.64 -27.47 -21.28
N ILE A 739 3.34 -28.21 -20.41
CA ILE A 739 3.56 -27.84 -19.01
C ILE A 739 4.45 -26.60 -18.92
N ALA A 740 5.50 -26.52 -19.75
CA ALA A 740 6.36 -25.35 -19.82
C ALA A 740 5.59 -24.08 -20.22
N LYS A 741 4.60 -24.20 -21.11
CA LYS A 741 3.70 -23.11 -21.51
C LYS A 741 2.88 -22.61 -20.31
N VAL A 742 2.19 -23.51 -19.62
CA VAL A 742 1.38 -23.21 -18.42
C VAL A 742 2.23 -22.52 -17.35
N ARG A 743 3.43 -23.04 -17.10
CA ARG A 743 4.38 -22.48 -16.13
C ARG A 743 4.79 -21.05 -16.48
N ARG A 744 5.06 -20.75 -17.75
CA ARG A 744 5.37 -19.37 -18.19
C ARG A 744 4.22 -18.41 -17.94
N THR A 745 2.99 -18.79 -18.34
CA THR A 745 1.80 -17.97 -18.09
C THR A 745 1.56 -17.76 -16.60
N PHE A 746 1.72 -18.81 -15.79
CA PHE A 746 1.62 -18.72 -14.34
C PHE A 746 2.55 -17.65 -13.77
N PHE A 747 3.84 -17.70 -14.11
CA PHE A 747 4.82 -16.75 -13.58
C PHE A 747 4.64 -15.34 -14.12
N ALA A 748 4.19 -15.19 -15.36
CA ALA A 748 3.82 -13.90 -15.93
C ALA A 748 2.62 -13.27 -15.20
N GLU A 749 1.67 -14.09 -14.71
CA GLU A 749 0.50 -13.62 -13.96
C GLU A 749 0.88 -13.23 -12.52
N VAL A 750 1.60 -14.10 -11.81
CA VAL A 750 1.81 -13.92 -10.36
C VAL A 750 3.06 -13.09 -10.00
N GLY A 751 3.85 -12.69 -10.99
CA GLY A 751 4.95 -11.72 -10.85
C GLY A 751 6.27 -12.26 -10.25
N GLY A 752 6.40 -13.54 -9.91
CA GLY A 752 7.64 -14.08 -9.33
C GLY A 752 7.51 -15.50 -8.76
N GLY A 753 8.53 -15.95 -8.00
CA GLY A 753 8.63 -17.33 -7.48
C GLY A 753 7.48 -17.78 -6.57
N CYS A 754 7.27 -19.08 -6.41
CA CYS A 754 6.17 -19.61 -5.60
C CYS A 754 6.43 -19.56 -4.10
N PHE A 755 5.37 -19.62 -3.30
CA PHE A 755 5.53 -19.60 -1.85
C PHE A 755 5.95 -20.99 -1.33
N GLN A 756 7.23 -21.14 -1.02
CA GLN A 756 7.76 -22.31 -0.33
C GLN A 756 7.84 -21.99 1.17
N SER A 757 6.80 -22.30 1.93
CA SER A 757 6.95 -22.38 3.39
C SER A 757 7.64 -23.70 3.71
N GLU A 758 8.82 -23.67 4.33
CA GLU A 758 9.33 -24.83 5.05
C GLU A 758 8.28 -25.23 6.11
N ALA A 759 7.80 -26.47 6.03
CA ALA A 759 6.80 -27.00 6.95
C ALA A 759 7.41 -27.06 8.36
N GLY A 760 6.88 -26.28 9.31
CA GLY A 760 7.31 -26.37 10.71
C GLY A 760 7.15 -25.14 11.60
N GLN A 761 6.63 -24.02 11.11
CA GLN A 761 6.30 -22.86 11.96
C GLN A 761 4.85 -22.45 11.67
N TYR A 762 4.15 -21.88 12.64
CA TYR A 762 2.71 -21.53 12.62
C TYR A 762 1.74 -22.63 13.06
N LEU A 763 2.00 -23.22 14.24
CA LEU A 763 0.95 -23.52 15.22
C LEU A 763 1.33 -22.82 16.54
N ALA A 764 0.79 -21.61 16.74
CA ALA A 764 0.49 -20.94 18.02
C ALA A 764 -0.01 -19.53 17.73
#